data_AF-A0A7C6UGA9-F1
#
_entry.id   AF-A0A7C6UGA9-F1
#
_cell.length_a   1.000
_cell.length_b   1.000
_cell.length_c   1.000
_cell.angle_alpha   90.00
_cell.angle_beta   90.00
_cell.angle_gamma   90.00
#
_symmetry.space_group_name_H-M   'P 1'
#
loop_
_entity.id
_entity.type
_entity.pdbx_description
1 polymer ?
#
loop_
_entity_poly.entity_id
_entity_poly.type
_entity_poly.pdbx_seq_one_letter_code
_entity_poly.pdbx_strand_id
1 'polypeptide(L)'
;RDLAAELSVAADLLDVVIAGEALVELFPPAREMDVLATLNDCLAEVWMRGMVASSEQAERWLGLSASPTIELATPQADSDELTFRAVAPAEIPTVEMAAEAFLSEASRRFKKMGITQVDDTLAALGQALLKPNLAYDESATQERRQAAWRGLEPVRMTVRQGTTLMEERTTVTAQTIEMITAHHRRLAELETTYDRRLKQAGDAALILLTLIICVGWLQSTCPGIFADVHRRWLLVTLALLALALNTLFHYFSVGLNWIPPWLVAFAIPLVLAAMLSALLLGASAALAMGLWSSFTAALIFDRNFELLLLGLGGAVLAVMLLRGARKRSQVMRAGLAVGVLKGLVALALASLHQHLPEIFLTQMGMGLISSLLAALAALLLLPLVEWMFNQTSNISLFELTDMSHPLLQRLALEAPGTYHHSLMVGAIGQAAATRIGANGLLVAVCAYYHDIGKLTKPEFFTENQRGGENPHDTLAPSMSALVIQSHVKEGLTLAKRYKLPRIVSEGIEAHHGTTLTSYFYQVARRAVEEAGGMEDAGLEHSFRYDGRKPRTREMAVLMLADSVEAASRSLEKAMPNRVDEMVTRIIQDKLLDGQLDRCPITMADLYAVRKSFVFSLTNILHGRNPYPRETTPYQPPTSPDHSSGQPAPADPGAAESGVAAP
;
A
#
# COMPACT_ATOMS: atom_id res chain seq x y z
N ARG A 1 60.05 56.87 -2.01
CA ARG A 1 59.98 55.96 -0.84
C ARG A 1 58.56 55.46 -0.61
N ASP A 2 57.53 56.30 -0.76
CA ASP A 2 56.12 55.85 -0.64
C ASP A 2 55.69 54.87 -1.75
N LEU A 3 56.10 55.09 -3.01
CA LEU A 3 55.70 54.22 -4.14
C LEU A 3 56.19 52.76 -4.03
N ALA A 4 57.42 52.54 -3.55
CA ALA A 4 57.98 51.19 -3.39
C ALA A 4 57.29 50.40 -2.27
N ALA A 5 56.87 51.07 -1.20
CA ALA A 5 56.12 50.45 -0.12
C ALA A 5 54.70 50.07 -0.58
N GLU A 6 54.03 50.95 -1.33
CA GLU A 6 52.71 50.67 -1.92
C GLU A 6 52.75 49.52 -2.94
N LEU A 7 53.77 49.47 -3.80
CA LEU A 7 53.94 48.38 -4.77
C LEU A 7 54.30 47.04 -4.12
N SER A 8 55.04 47.05 -2.99
CA SER A 8 55.30 45.84 -2.22
C SER A 8 54.01 45.27 -1.62
N VAL A 9 53.12 46.12 -1.10
CA VAL A 9 51.81 45.69 -0.60
C VAL A 9 50.93 45.15 -1.72
N ALA A 10 50.98 45.76 -2.91
CA ALA A 10 50.25 45.26 -4.08
C ALA A 10 50.79 43.91 -4.58
N ALA A 11 52.11 43.68 -4.55
CA ALA A 11 52.74 42.42 -4.90
C ALA A 11 52.35 41.30 -3.93
N ASP A 12 52.36 41.57 -2.61
CA ASP A 12 51.91 40.64 -1.58
C ASP A 12 50.42 40.26 -1.75
N LEU A 13 49.56 41.22 -2.12
CA LEU A 13 48.13 40.97 -2.40
C LEU A 13 47.90 40.08 -3.64
N LEU A 14 48.84 40.08 -4.58
CA LEU A 14 48.80 39.26 -5.80
C LEU A 14 49.56 37.92 -5.65
N ASP A 15 50.06 37.62 -4.44
CA ASP A 15 50.88 36.44 -4.12
C ASP A 15 52.18 36.38 -4.94
N VAL A 16 52.74 37.56 -5.25
CA VAL A 16 53.97 37.74 -6.04
C VAL A 16 55.12 38.13 -5.11
N VAL A 17 56.09 37.24 -4.89
CA VAL A 17 57.25 37.50 -4.01
C VAL A 17 58.29 38.37 -4.73
N ILE A 18 58.01 39.68 -4.87
CA ILE A 18 58.91 40.65 -5.51
C ILE A 18 59.04 41.88 -4.61
N ALA A 19 60.28 42.34 -4.37
CA ALA A 19 60.54 43.57 -3.63
C ALA A 19 60.02 44.80 -4.39
N GLY A 20 59.31 45.69 -3.71
CA GLY A 20 58.74 46.90 -4.34
C GLY A 20 59.75 47.82 -5.03
N GLU A 21 61.02 47.80 -4.60
CA GLU A 21 62.12 48.52 -5.26
C GLU A 21 62.41 47.97 -6.67
N ALA A 22 62.34 46.66 -6.86
CA ALA A 22 62.53 46.00 -8.16
C ALA A 22 61.35 46.26 -9.12
N LEU A 23 60.14 46.42 -8.59
CA LEU A 23 58.97 46.84 -9.39
C LEU A 23 59.10 48.29 -9.85
N VAL A 24 59.66 49.19 -9.03
CA VAL A 24 59.92 50.58 -9.44
C VAL A 24 60.96 50.66 -10.55
N GLU A 25 61.97 49.78 -10.55
CA GLU A 25 62.96 49.69 -11.63
C GLU A 25 62.35 49.18 -12.96
N LEU A 26 61.28 48.37 -12.89
CA LEU A 26 60.57 47.87 -14.05
C LEU A 26 59.74 48.97 -14.75
N PHE A 27 59.24 49.96 -14.00
CA PHE A 27 58.38 51.06 -14.49
C PHE A 27 59.07 52.43 -14.38
N PRO A 28 59.96 52.79 -15.33
CA PRO A 28 60.58 54.11 -15.33
C PRO A 28 59.55 55.23 -15.55
N PRO A 29 59.74 56.41 -14.93
CA PRO A 29 58.79 57.50 -14.97
C PRO A 29 58.54 57.99 -16.41
N ALA A 30 57.26 58.23 -16.75
CA ALA A 30 56.75 58.65 -18.07
C ALA A 30 56.79 57.58 -19.19
N ARG A 31 57.01 56.31 -18.86
CA ARG A 31 56.91 55.16 -19.80
C ARG A 31 56.09 54.00 -19.25
N GLU A 32 55.33 54.23 -18.19
CA GLU A 32 54.62 53.20 -17.44
C GLU A 32 53.60 52.46 -18.32
N MET A 33 52.87 53.20 -19.16
CA MET A 33 51.87 52.63 -20.07
C MET A 33 52.50 51.79 -21.19
N ASP A 34 53.66 52.19 -21.71
CA ASP A 34 54.36 51.45 -22.77
C ASP A 34 54.93 50.14 -22.23
N VAL A 35 55.46 50.16 -21.00
CA VAL A 35 55.94 48.98 -20.29
C VAL A 35 54.79 48.02 -19.99
N LEU A 36 53.67 48.55 -19.49
CA LEU A 36 52.49 47.75 -19.17
C LEU A 36 51.89 47.11 -20.44
N ALA A 37 51.80 47.86 -21.54
CA ALA A 37 51.36 47.34 -22.84
C ALA A 37 52.30 46.22 -23.32
N THR A 38 53.61 46.42 -23.26
CA THR A 38 54.60 45.42 -23.68
C THR A 38 54.55 44.16 -22.82
N LEU A 39 54.39 44.32 -21.50
CA LEU A 39 54.25 43.20 -20.57
C LEU A 39 52.96 42.41 -20.83
N ASN A 40 51.86 43.12 -21.06
CA ASN A 40 50.57 42.52 -21.42
C ASN A 40 50.65 41.77 -22.76
N ASP A 41 51.30 42.34 -23.77
CA ASP A 41 51.48 41.68 -25.08
C ASP A 41 52.30 40.40 -24.96
N CYS A 42 53.39 40.42 -24.19
CA CYS A 42 54.23 39.23 -23.95
C CYS A 42 53.47 38.15 -23.17
N LEU A 43 52.72 38.52 -22.13
CA LEU A 43 51.89 37.59 -21.37
C LEU A 43 50.75 37.03 -22.23
N ALA A 44 50.09 37.86 -23.02
CA ALA A 44 49.02 37.46 -23.92
C ALA A 44 49.52 36.49 -25.00
N GLU A 45 50.72 36.71 -25.56
CA GLU A 45 51.31 35.81 -26.55
C GLU A 45 51.54 34.40 -25.98
N VAL A 46 52.03 34.32 -24.75
CA VAL A 46 52.25 33.04 -24.06
C VAL A 46 50.92 32.41 -23.63
N TRP A 47 49.98 33.21 -23.15
CA TRP A 47 48.63 32.77 -22.78
C TRP A 47 47.89 32.15 -23.97
N MET A 48 47.92 32.78 -25.14
CA MET A 48 47.24 32.32 -26.35
C MET A 48 47.80 31.01 -26.92
N ARG A 49 49.02 30.60 -26.52
CA ARG A 49 49.57 29.30 -26.92
C ARG A 49 48.96 28.13 -26.15
N GLY A 50 48.35 28.40 -25.00
CA GLY A 50 47.82 27.40 -24.08
C GLY A 50 48.93 26.73 -23.27
N MET A 51 48.72 26.54 -21.98
CA MET A 51 49.68 25.97 -21.03
C MET A 51 49.03 24.91 -20.16
N VAL A 52 49.79 23.87 -19.86
CA VAL A 52 49.39 22.78 -18.95
C VAL A 52 50.34 22.68 -17.77
N ALA A 53 49.87 22.09 -16.66
CA ALA A 53 50.76 21.75 -15.56
C ALA A 53 51.75 20.65 -15.98
N SER A 54 52.98 20.69 -15.46
CA SER A 54 54.03 19.74 -15.82
C SER A 54 53.69 18.29 -15.45
N SER A 55 52.88 18.08 -14.40
CA SER A 55 52.33 16.77 -14.04
C SER A 55 51.27 16.27 -15.03
N GLU A 56 50.57 17.17 -15.72
CA GLU A 56 49.45 16.84 -16.61
C GLU A 56 49.88 16.60 -18.05
N GLN A 57 51.07 17.05 -18.45
CA GLN A 57 51.53 17.01 -19.85
C GLN A 57 51.58 15.57 -20.41
N ALA A 58 51.92 14.57 -19.59
CA ALA A 58 52.00 13.17 -19.98
C ALA A 58 50.75 12.35 -19.60
N GLU A 59 50.18 12.57 -18.41
CA GLU A 59 49.10 11.72 -17.88
C GLU A 59 47.72 12.11 -18.40
N ARG A 60 47.44 13.41 -18.60
CA ARG A 60 46.10 13.92 -18.93
C ARG A 60 45.59 13.44 -20.28
N TRP A 61 46.49 13.08 -21.18
CA TRP A 61 46.18 12.69 -22.57
C TRP A 61 46.35 11.19 -22.83
N LEU A 62 46.84 10.43 -21.85
CA LEU A 62 47.10 9.00 -21.99
C LEU A 62 45.78 8.24 -22.17
N GLY A 63 45.61 7.58 -23.31
CA GLY A 63 44.43 6.74 -23.60
C GLY A 63 43.25 7.43 -24.30
N LEU A 64 43.34 8.73 -24.60
CA LEU A 64 42.24 9.47 -25.27
C LEU A 64 42.22 9.32 -26.81
N SER A 65 43.34 8.96 -27.44
CA SER A 65 43.46 8.75 -28.89
C SER A 65 44.72 7.95 -29.23
N ALA A 66 44.66 7.10 -30.26
CA ALA A 66 45.84 6.47 -30.86
C ALA A 66 46.58 7.39 -31.86
N SER A 67 45.94 8.50 -32.26
CA SER A 67 46.55 9.56 -33.07
C SER A 67 47.06 10.71 -32.18
N PRO A 68 48.22 11.32 -32.50
CA PRO A 68 48.95 12.19 -31.59
C PRO A 68 48.53 13.67 -31.67
N THR A 69 47.29 14.00 -32.00
CA THR A 69 46.87 15.40 -32.25
C THR A 69 45.67 15.80 -31.40
N ILE A 70 45.76 16.95 -30.74
CA ILE A 70 44.70 17.61 -29.96
C ILE A 70 44.28 18.87 -30.71
N GLU A 71 42.99 19.15 -30.80
CA GLU A 71 42.48 20.42 -31.33
C GLU A 71 42.31 21.44 -30.21
N LEU A 72 43.16 22.47 -30.20
CA LEU A 72 43.03 23.61 -29.30
C LEU A 72 42.02 24.60 -29.86
N ALA A 73 41.01 24.93 -29.08
CA ALA A 73 40.04 25.98 -29.39
C ALA A 73 40.53 27.30 -28.80
N THR A 74 40.74 28.31 -29.64
CA THR A 74 41.06 29.67 -29.19
C THR A 74 39.95 30.62 -29.61
N PRO A 75 39.43 31.47 -28.70
CA PRO A 75 38.49 32.52 -29.07
C PRO A 75 39.17 33.54 -29.98
N GLN A 76 38.48 33.93 -31.05
CA GLN A 76 38.95 35.00 -31.93
C GLN A 76 38.66 36.36 -31.28
N ALA A 77 39.65 37.27 -31.32
CA ALA A 77 39.47 38.62 -30.78
C ALA A 77 38.26 39.30 -31.47
N ASP A 78 37.33 39.81 -30.67
CA ASP A 78 36.07 40.48 -31.05
C ASP A 78 34.95 39.60 -31.66
N SER A 79 34.97 38.27 -31.50
CA SER A 79 33.83 37.40 -31.87
C SER A 79 33.71 36.15 -30.99
N ASP A 80 32.50 35.60 -30.85
CA ASP A 80 32.26 34.30 -30.20
C ASP A 80 32.70 33.10 -31.07
N GLU A 81 33.33 33.33 -32.23
CA GLU A 81 33.86 32.25 -33.08
C GLU A 81 35.15 31.66 -32.51
N LEU A 82 35.20 30.33 -32.45
CA LEU A 82 36.36 29.56 -32.02
C LEU A 82 37.17 29.11 -33.24
N THR A 83 38.46 29.42 -33.24
CA THR A 83 39.40 28.84 -34.19
C THR A 83 40.02 27.57 -33.61
N PHE A 84 40.05 26.50 -34.39
CA PHE A 84 40.64 25.24 -33.98
C PHE A 84 42.02 25.05 -34.60
N ARG A 85 43.01 24.71 -33.77
CA ARG A 85 44.37 24.37 -34.21
C ARG A 85 44.73 22.97 -33.74
N ALA A 86 45.06 22.08 -34.67
CA ALA A 86 45.62 20.77 -34.35
C ALA A 86 47.07 20.92 -33.89
N VAL A 87 47.38 20.40 -32.70
CA VAL A 87 48.70 20.49 -32.05
C VAL A 87 49.05 19.14 -31.45
N ALA A 88 50.32 18.73 -31.49
CA ALA A 88 50.73 17.53 -30.79
C ALA A 88 50.77 17.76 -29.27
N PRO A 89 50.40 16.80 -28.40
CA PRO A 89 50.46 16.96 -26.95
C PRO A 89 51.83 17.45 -26.45
N ALA A 90 52.92 17.00 -27.08
CA ALA A 90 54.29 17.40 -26.76
C ALA A 90 54.64 18.85 -27.17
N GLU A 91 53.87 19.47 -28.07
CA GLU A 91 54.06 20.86 -28.50
C GLU A 91 53.33 21.86 -27.60
N ILE A 92 52.48 21.38 -26.68
CA ILE A 92 51.83 22.22 -25.68
C ILE A 92 52.86 22.52 -24.57
N PRO A 93 53.23 23.79 -24.34
CA PRO A 93 54.23 24.15 -23.35
C PRO A 93 53.72 23.89 -21.93
N THR A 94 54.63 23.46 -21.04
CA THR A 94 54.37 23.51 -19.60
C THR A 94 54.42 24.95 -19.10
N VAL A 95 53.87 25.20 -17.92
CA VAL A 95 53.98 26.52 -17.26
C VAL A 95 55.44 26.98 -17.15
N GLU A 96 56.36 26.06 -16.88
CA GLU A 96 57.81 26.35 -16.80
C GLU A 96 58.38 26.77 -18.16
N MET A 97 58.10 26.01 -19.22
CA MET A 97 58.55 26.34 -20.58
C MET A 97 57.94 27.67 -21.08
N ALA A 98 56.70 27.94 -20.70
CA ALA A 98 56.02 29.19 -20.99
C ALA A 98 56.62 30.38 -20.24
N ALA A 99 57.02 30.20 -18.98
CA ALA A 99 57.70 31.23 -18.19
C ALA A 99 59.09 31.56 -18.76
N GLU A 100 59.84 30.55 -19.22
CA GLU A 100 61.11 30.76 -19.93
C GLU A 100 60.91 31.49 -21.26
N ALA A 101 59.90 31.11 -22.03
CA ALA A 101 59.55 31.80 -23.28
C ALA A 101 59.15 33.26 -23.03
N PHE A 102 58.32 33.51 -22.01
CA PHE A 102 57.95 34.86 -21.56
C PHE A 102 59.18 35.68 -21.20
N LEU A 103 60.08 35.15 -20.37
CA LEU A 103 61.30 35.83 -19.96
C LEU A 103 62.16 36.18 -21.17
N SER A 104 62.37 35.23 -22.09
CA SER A 104 63.19 35.46 -23.28
C SER A 104 62.66 36.58 -24.17
N GLU A 105 61.32 36.65 -24.34
CA GLU A 105 60.67 37.65 -25.19
C GLU A 105 60.56 39.00 -24.48
N ALA A 106 60.16 39.02 -23.22
CA ALA A 106 60.07 40.22 -22.39
C ALA A 106 61.44 40.88 -22.24
N SER A 107 62.49 40.15 -21.85
CA SER A 107 63.85 40.68 -21.76
C SER A 107 64.34 41.26 -23.09
N ARG A 108 63.96 40.65 -24.23
CA ARG A 108 64.30 41.17 -25.56
C ARG A 108 63.59 42.49 -25.88
N ARG A 109 62.29 42.60 -25.57
CA ARG A 109 61.51 43.83 -25.81
C ARG A 109 61.90 44.96 -24.84
N PHE A 110 62.12 44.64 -23.57
CA PHE A 110 62.54 45.60 -22.55
C PHE A 110 63.95 46.15 -22.80
N LYS A 111 64.90 45.32 -23.27
CA LYS A 111 66.23 45.79 -23.71
C LYS A 111 66.14 46.80 -24.86
N LYS A 112 65.21 46.62 -25.81
CA LYS A 112 64.96 47.60 -26.89
C LYS A 112 64.39 48.93 -26.37
N MET A 113 63.69 48.90 -25.24
CA MET A 113 63.16 50.10 -24.57
C MET A 113 64.19 50.82 -23.70
N GLY A 114 65.41 50.28 -23.56
CA GLY A 114 66.48 50.84 -22.74
C GLY A 114 66.39 50.47 -21.26
N ILE A 115 65.58 49.48 -20.90
CA ILE A 115 65.44 48.96 -19.54
C ILE A 115 66.35 47.74 -19.40
N THR A 116 67.30 47.78 -18.48
CA THR A 116 68.30 46.73 -18.24
C THR A 116 68.32 46.36 -16.76
N GLN A 117 68.68 45.11 -16.43
CA GLN A 117 68.72 44.55 -15.06
C GLN A 117 67.35 44.20 -14.43
N VAL A 118 66.33 43.93 -15.26
CA VAL A 118 64.99 43.53 -14.80
C VAL A 118 64.66 42.05 -15.04
N ASP A 119 65.64 41.25 -15.47
CA ASP A 119 65.43 39.85 -15.87
C ASP A 119 64.94 39.00 -14.68
N ASP A 120 65.47 39.20 -13.47
CA ASP A 120 65.03 38.50 -12.26
C ASP A 120 63.59 38.87 -11.86
N THR A 121 63.22 40.15 -12.02
CA THR A 121 61.86 40.65 -11.76
C THR A 121 60.86 40.11 -12.78
N LEU A 122 61.23 40.07 -14.06
CA LEU A 122 60.42 39.48 -15.12
C LEU A 122 60.25 37.97 -14.93
N ALA A 123 61.29 37.26 -14.48
CA ALA A 123 61.23 35.83 -14.19
C ALA A 123 60.25 35.53 -13.04
N ALA A 124 60.36 36.27 -11.93
CA ALA A 124 59.46 36.14 -10.79
C ALA A 124 58.00 36.45 -11.17
N LEU A 125 57.79 37.46 -12.00
CA LEU A 125 56.46 37.87 -12.46
C LEU A 125 55.84 36.84 -13.43
N GLY A 126 56.65 36.26 -14.33
CA GLY A 126 56.22 35.16 -15.18
C GLY A 126 55.81 33.92 -14.40
N GLN A 127 56.59 33.53 -13.38
CA GLN A 127 56.27 32.38 -12.51
C GLN A 127 54.99 32.57 -11.70
N ALA A 128 54.71 33.78 -11.24
CA ALA A 128 53.52 34.05 -10.44
C ALA A 128 52.23 34.21 -11.27
N LEU A 129 52.33 34.81 -12.46
CA LEU A 129 51.16 35.13 -13.29
C LEU A 129 50.76 34.02 -14.27
N LEU A 130 51.71 33.19 -14.73
CA LEU A 130 51.40 32.11 -15.66
C LEU A 130 50.83 30.91 -14.91
N LYS A 131 49.55 30.61 -15.17
CA LYS A 131 48.84 29.44 -14.64
C LYS A 131 48.33 28.57 -15.78
N PRO A 132 48.12 27.26 -15.57
CA PRO A 132 47.51 26.40 -16.58
C PRO A 132 46.16 26.96 -17.02
N ASN A 133 45.95 27.10 -18.33
CA ASN A 133 44.78 27.77 -18.90
C ASN A 133 44.02 26.92 -19.93
N LEU A 134 44.39 25.64 -20.08
CA LEU A 134 43.68 24.68 -20.92
C LEU A 134 42.74 23.79 -20.09
N ALA A 135 41.47 23.76 -20.49
CA ALA A 135 40.45 22.87 -19.95
C ALA A 135 40.02 21.86 -21.02
N TYR A 136 39.78 20.61 -20.60
CA TYR A 136 39.26 19.57 -21.50
C TYR A 136 37.75 19.75 -21.65
N ASP A 137 37.28 19.94 -22.87
CA ASP A 137 35.85 20.01 -23.19
C ASP A 137 35.30 18.62 -23.51
N GLU A 138 34.70 17.98 -22.51
CA GLU A 138 34.09 16.66 -22.66
C GLU A 138 32.89 16.68 -23.62
N SER A 139 32.07 17.75 -23.57
CA SER A 139 30.85 17.84 -24.37
C SER A 139 31.18 17.94 -25.86
N ALA A 140 32.04 18.87 -26.24
CA ALA A 140 32.45 19.05 -27.63
C ALA A 140 33.17 17.79 -28.17
N THR A 141 33.97 17.14 -27.33
CA THR A 141 34.65 15.89 -27.71
C THR A 141 33.66 14.75 -27.99
N GLN A 142 32.64 14.58 -27.14
CA GLN A 142 31.61 13.55 -27.34
C GLN A 142 30.76 13.83 -28.58
N GLU A 143 30.39 15.10 -28.83
CA GLU A 143 29.66 15.48 -30.04
C GLU A 143 30.43 15.16 -31.32
N ARG A 144 31.72 15.49 -31.37
CA ARG A 144 32.57 15.16 -32.53
C ARG A 144 32.76 13.66 -32.71
N ARG A 145 32.92 12.89 -31.62
CA ARG A 145 32.97 11.43 -31.67
C ARG A 145 31.68 10.85 -32.27
N GLN A 146 30.52 11.34 -31.84
CA GLN A 146 29.25 10.93 -32.41
C GLN A 146 29.10 11.33 -33.89
N ALA A 147 29.55 12.53 -34.27
CA ALA A 147 29.53 12.98 -35.67
C ALA A 147 30.41 12.10 -36.56
N ALA A 148 31.62 11.78 -36.11
CA ALA A 148 32.52 10.85 -36.80
C ALA A 148 31.90 9.45 -36.90
N TRP A 149 31.28 8.97 -35.82
CA TRP A 149 30.57 7.68 -35.81
C TRP A 149 29.43 7.64 -36.84
N ARG A 150 28.63 8.71 -36.96
CA ARG A 150 27.54 8.80 -37.95
C ARG A 150 28.05 8.87 -39.39
N GLY A 151 29.27 9.36 -39.60
CA GLY A 151 29.91 9.44 -40.91
C GLY A 151 30.47 8.10 -41.43
N LEU A 152 30.57 7.07 -40.58
CA LEU A 152 31.02 5.76 -40.99
C LEU A 152 29.91 5.01 -41.74
N GLU A 153 30.22 4.50 -42.94
CA GLU A 153 29.31 3.63 -43.66
C GLU A 153 29.15 2.29 -42.90
N PRO A 154 27.92 1.86 -42.57
CA PRO A 154 27.72 0.63 -41.82
C PRO A 154 28.08 -0.58 -42.66
N VAL A 155 28.87 -1.50 -42.09
CA VAL A 155 29.17 -2.80 -42.69
C VAL A 155 27.87 -3.62 -42.75
N ARG A 156 27.32 -3.80 -43.96
CA ARG A 156 26.09 -4.58 -44.18
C ARG A 156 26.43 -6.05 -44.39
N MET A 157 25.94 -6.90 -43.51
CA MET A 157 26.02 -8.35 -43.65
C MET A 157 24.65 -8.92 -44.05
N THR A 158 24.60 -9.75 -45.09
CA THR A 158 23.38 -10.45 -45.50
C THR A 158 23.37 -11.86 -44.91
N VAL A 159 22.38 -12.17 -44.06
CA VAL A 159 22.18 -13.51 -43.49
C VAL A 159 21.10 -14.24 -44.31
N ARG A 160 21.41 -15.43 -44.82
CA ARG A 160 20.48 -16.23 -45.62
C ARG A 160 19.59 -17.09 -44.72
N GLN A 161 18.42 -17.48 -45.22
CA GLN A 161 17.58 -18.47 -44.56
C GLN A 161 18.34 -19.79 -44.40
N GLY A 162 18.22 -20.42 -43.24
CA GLY A 162 18.96 -21.65 -42.90
C GLY A 162 20.35 -21.43 -42.32
N THR A 163 20.83 -20.18 -42.23
CA THR A 163 22.05 -19.86 -41.48
C THR A 163 21.80 -20.01 -39.98
N THR A 164 22.58 -20.86 -39.33
CA THR A 164 22.59 -20.98 -37.86
C THR A 164 23.06 -19.66 -37.25
N LEU A 165 22.18 -19.01 -36.47
CA LEU A 165 22.49 -17.74 -35.81
C LEU A 165 23.38 -17.93 -34.58
N MET A 166 23.18 -19.03 -33.85
CA MET A 166 23.90 -19.37 -32.63
C MET A 166 23.79 -20.88 -32.38
N GLU A 167 24.87 -21.48 -31.90
CA GLU A 167 24.89 -22.88 -31.43
C GLU A 167 24.93 -22.92 -29.90
N GLU A 168 24.45 -24.01 -29.32
CA GLU A 168 24.51 -24.20 -27.87
C GLU A 168 25.96 -24.07 -27.39
N ARG A 169 26.18 -23.32 -26.30
CA ARG A 169 27.50 -23.05 -25.68
C ARG A 169 28.45 -22.13 -26.46
N THR A 170 27.96 -21.43 -27.48
CA THR A 170 28.74 -20.36 -28.13
C THR A 170 28.64 -19.04 -27.35
N THR A 171 29.72 -18.26 -27.32
CA THR A 171 29.73 -16.95 -26.66
C THR A 171 28.96 -15.93 -27.51
N VAL A 172 28.02 -15.23 -26.88
CA VAL A 172 27.20 -14.22 -27.56
C VAL A 172 28.05 -12.99 -27.85
N THR A 173 28.26 -12.70 -29.13
CA THR A 173 28.92 -11.46 -29.57
C THR A 173 27.89 -10.37 -29.86
N ALA A 174 28.30 -9.10 -29.90
CA ALA A 174 27.43 -8.01 -30.31
C ALA A 174 26.81 -8.24 -31.71
N GLN A 175 27.56 -8.89 -32.60
CA GLN A 175 27.08 -9.28 -33.92
C GLN A 175 25.98 -10.36 -33.86
N THR A 176 26.10 -11.33 -32.95
CA THR A 176 25.06 -12.34 -32.71
C THR A 176 23.76 -11.68 -32.26
N ILE A 177 23.84 -10.71 -31.34
CA ILE A 177 22.66 -9.96 -30.88
C ILE A 177 22.01 -9.19 -32.04
N GLU A 178 22.80 -8.52 -32.88
CA GLU A 178 22.27 -7.79 -34.04
C GLU A 178 21.63 -8.74 -35.06
N MET A 179 22.21 -9.92 -35.30
CA MET A 179 21.62 -10.94 -36.18
C MET A 179 20.28 -11.45 -35.64
N ILE A 180 20.19 -11.75 -34.35
CA ILE A 180 18.93 -12.18 -33.71
C ILE A 180 17.89 -11.06 -33.77
N THR A 181 18.29 -9.82 -33.48
CA THR A 181 17.42 -8.64 -33.54
C THR A 181 16.90 -8.40 -34.96
N ALA A 182 17.77 -8.50 -35.96
CA ALA A 182 17.40 -8.41 -37.37
C ALA A 182 16.48 -9.56 -37.79
N HIS A 183 16.72 -10.78 -37.30
CA HIS A 183 15.83 -11.92 -37.54
C HIS A 183 14.43 -11.71 -36.94
N HIS A 184 14.34 -11.24 -35.69
CA HIS A 184 13.07 -10.90 -35.06
C HIS A 184 12.33 -9.78 -35.80
N ARG A 185 13.03 -8.72 -36.23
CA ARG A 185 12.44 -7.67 -37.08
C ARG A 185 11.91 -8.26 -38.38
N ARG A 186 12.67 -9.14 -39.03
CA ARG A 186 12.25 -9.78 -40.28
C ARG A 186 11.03 -10.68 -40.09
N LEU A 187 10.97 -11.44 -39.00
CA LEU A 187 9.78 -12.23 -38.65
C LEU A 187 8.56 -11.33 -38.43
N ALA A 188 8.74 -10.17 -37.77
CA ALA A 188 7.65 -9.20 -37.57
C ALA A 188 7.20 -8.51 -38.87
N GLU A 189 8.11 -8.31 -39.84
CA GLU A 189 7.77 -7.82 -41.19
C GLU A 189 7.03 -8.87 -42.04
N LEU A 190 7.40 -10.14 -41.90
CA LEU A 190 6.77 -11.26 -42.60
C LEU A 190 5.40 -11.61 -42.02
N GLU A 191 5.13 -11.18 -40.79
CA GLU A 191 3.85 -11.38 -40.14
C GLU A 191 2.76 -10.60 -40.88
N THR A 192 1.83 -11.34 -41.50
CA THR A 192 0.73 -10.71 -42.23
C THR A 192 -0.20 -10.00 -41.25
N THR A 193 -0.96 -9.02 -41.76
CA THR A 193 -2.01 -8.36 -40.97
C THR A 193 -3.07 -9.36 -40.47
N TYR A 194 -3.29 -10.44 -41.21
CA TYR A 194 -4.15 -11.56 -40.81
C TYR A 194 -3.58 -12.30 -39.60
N ASP A 195 -2.30 -12.68 -39.64
CA ASP A 195 -1.65 -13.41 -38.53
C ASP A 195 -1.64 -12.58 -37.25
N ARG A 196 -1.35 -11.27 -37.35
CA ARG A 196 -1.38 -10.36 -36.22
C ARG A 196 -2.78 -10.25 -35.61
N ARG A 197 -3.82 -10.10 -36.44
CA ARG A 197 -5.21 -10.07 -35.98
C ARG A 197 -5.63 -11.39 -35.36
N LEU A 198 -5.18 -12.53 -35.90
CA LEU A 198 -5.47 -13.85 -35.36
C LEU A 198 -4.83 -14.05 -33.98
N LYS A 199 -3.57 -13.61 -33.79
CA LYS A 199 -2.91 -13.62 -32.47
C LYS A 199 -3.67 -12.75 -31.46
N GLN A 200 -4.02 -11.52 -31.83
CA GLN A 200 -4.81 -10.62 -30.99
C GLN A 200 -6.19 -11.21 -30.64
N ALA A 201 -6.85 -11.88 -31.59
CA ALA A 201 -8.11 -12.57 -31.35
C ALA A 201 -7.94 -13.75 -30.38
N GLY A 202 -6.83 -14.49 -30.50
CA GLY A 202 -6.46 -15.57 -29.57
C GLY A 202 -6.24 -15.06 -28.14
N ASP A 203 -5.45 -13.98 -27.99
CA ASP A 203 -5.21 -13.37 -26.67
C ASP A 203 -6.51 -12.81 -26.07
N ALA A 204 -7.35 -12.15 -26.89
CA ALA A 204 -8.66 -11.68 -26.46
C ALA A 204 -9.59 -12.83 -26.04
N ALA A 205 -9.57 -13.96 -26.76
CA ALA A 205 -10.33 -15.15 -26.39
C ALA A 205 -9.85 -15.77 -25.08
N LEU A 206 -8.53 -15.80 -24.82
CA LEU A 206 -7.97 -16.28 -23.55
C LEU A 206 -8.32 -15.35 -22.38
N ILE A 207 -8.27 -14.03 -22.57
CA ILE A 207 -8.72 -13.06 -21.55
C ILE A 207 -10.21 -13.27 -21.26
N LEU A 208 -11.04 -13.41 -22.29
CA LEU A 208 -12.48 -13.66 -22.14
C LEU A 208 -12.77 -14.98 -21.42
N LEU A 209 -12.03 -16.05 -21.76
CA LEU A 209 -12.16 -17.34 -21.10
C LEU A 209 -11.82 -17.23 -19.61
N THR A 210 -10.73 -16.55 -19.26
CA THR A 210 -10.36 -16.33 -17.85
C THR A 210 -11.41 -15.50 -17.12
N LEU A 211 -11.98 -14.49 -17.75
CA LEU A 211 -13.10 -13.73 -17.19
C LEU A 211 -14.32 -14.64 -16.91
N ILE A 212 -14.69 -15.50 -17.87
CA ILE A 212 -15.78 -16.46 -17.72
C ILE A 212 -15.52 -17.41 -16.55
N ILE A 213 -14.29 -17.92 -16.41
CA ILE A 213 -13.91 -18.80 -15.30
C ILE A 213 -14.03 -18.06 -13.96
N CYS A 214 -13.49 -16.83 -13.86
CA CYS A 214 -13.59 -16.02 -12.64
C CYS A 214 -15.04 -15.70 -12.26
N VAL A 215 -15.87 -15.31 -13.23
CA VAL A 215 -17.29 -15.03 -13.01
C VAL A 215 -18.05 -16.30 -12.62
N GLY A 216 -17.84 -17.40 -13.33
CA GLY A 216 -18.45 -18.70 -13.04
C GLY A 216 -18.10 -19.22 -11.64
N TRP A 217 -16.83 -19.07 -11.24
CA TRP A 217 -16.36 -19.38 -9.89
C TRP A 217 -17.07 -18.52 -8.83
N LEU A 218 -17.18 -17.21 -9.07
CA LEU A 218 -17.82 -16.31 -8.10
C LEU A 218 -19.33 -16.56 -8.01
N GLN A 219 -19.98 -16.87 -9.11
CA GLN A 219 -21.40 -17.21 -9.14
C GLN A 219 -21.68 -18.49 -8.36
N SER A 220 -20.80 -19.51 -8.44
CA SER A 220 -20.98 -20.78 -7.75
C SER A 220 -20.64 -20.69 -6.26
N THR A 221 -19.56 -20.01 -5.90
CA THR A 221 -19.08 -19.95 -4.50
C THR A 221 -19.72 -18.84 -3.68
N CYS A 222 -20.13 -17.74 -4.32
CA CYS A 222 -20.65 -16.54 -3.68
C CYS A 222 -21.78 -15.89 -4.53
N PRO A 223 -22.91 -16.58 -4.77
CA PRO A 223 -23.97 -16.08 -5.66
C PRO A 223 -24.51 -14.69 -5.26
N GLY A 224 -24.48 -14.37 -3.96
CA GLY A 224 -24.89 -13.07 -3.45
C GLY A 224 -23.96 -11.90 -3.82
N ILE A 225 -22.75 -12.14 -4.34
CA ILE A 225 -21.80 -11.07 -4.68
C ILE A 225 -22.29 -10.24 -5.87
N PHE A 226 -23.01 -10.87 -6.82
CA PHE A 226 -23.56 -10.20 -7.99
C PHE A 226 -24.94 -9.57 -7.75
N ALA A 227 -25.58 -9.87 -6.62
CA ALA A 227 -26.87 -9.25 -6.27
C ALA A 227 -26.71 -7.77 -5.90
N ASP A 228 -25.59 -7.41 -5.26
CA ASP A 228 -25.27 -6.03 -4.91
C ASP A 228 -24.60 -5.30 -6.09
N VAL A 229 -25.21 -4.21 -6.55
CA VAL A 229 -24.69 -3.38 -7.64
C VAL A 229 -23.30 -2.80 -7.31
N HIS A 230 -23.06 -2.43 -6.05
CA HIS A 230 -21.79 -1.82 -5.66
C HIS A 230 -20.66 -2.84 -5.63
N ARG A 231 -20.93 -4.07 -5.15
CA ARG A 231 -19.95 -5.17 -5.17
C ARG A 231 -19.56 -5.57 -6.59
N ARG A 232 -20.52 -5.57 -7.52
CA ARG A 232 -20.25 -5.79 -8.96
C ARG A 232 -19.33 -4.74 -9.54
N TRP A 233 -19.65 -3.46 -9.33
CA TRP A 233 -18.81 -2.37 -9.83
C TRP A 233 -17.43 -2.34 -9.17
N LEU A 234 -17.32 -2.74 -7.90
CA LEU A 234 -16.04 -2.91 -7.22
C LEU A 234 -15.17 -3.97 -7.93
N LEU A 235 -15.72 -5.14 -8.21
CA LEU A 235 -15.00 -6.20 -8.95
C LEU A 235 -14.53 -5.73 -10.32
N VAL A 236 -15.41 -5.07 -11.08
CA VAL A 236 -15.06 -4.52 -12.41
C VAL A 236 -13.95 -3.48 -12.29
N THR A 237 -14.03 -2.58 -11.30
CA THR A 237 -13.02 -1.54 -11.09
C THR A 237 -11.66 -2.14 -10.69
N LEU A 238 -11.64 -3.14 -9.80
CA LEU A 238 -10.41 -3.83 -9.43
C LEU A 238 -9.82 -4.65 -10.59
N ALA A 239 -10.66 -5.22 -11.46
CA ALA A 239 -10.23 -5.92 -12.67
C ALA A 239 -9.61 -4.98 -13.69
N LEU A 240 -10.21 -3.82 -13.91
CA LEU A 240 -9.66 -2.77 -14.76
C LEU A 240 -8.38 -2.16 -14.15
N LEU A 241 -8.33 -1.97 -12.84
CA LEU A 241 -7.13 -1.51 -12.14
C LEU A 241 -5.96 -2.49 -12.33
N ALA A 242 -6.19 -3.80 -12.15
CA ALA A 242 -5.17 -4.81 -12.38
C ALA A 242 -4.67 -4.78 -13.84
N LEU A 243 -5.60 -4.71 -14.80
CA LEU A 243 -5.26 -4.65 -16.22
C LEU A 243 -4.47 -3.38 -16.57
N ALA A 244 -4.89 -2.23 -16.04
CA ALA A 244 -4.21 -0.95 -16.23
C ALA A 244 -2.79 -0.96 -15.65
N LEU A 245 -2.61 -1.52 -14.45
CA LEU A 245 -1.28 -1.67 -13.84
C LEU A 245 -0.38 -2.61 -14.64
N ASN A 246 -0.89 -3.77 -15.07
CA ASN A 246 -0.14 -4.69 -15.92
C ASN A 246 0.31 -4.02 -17.23
N THR A 247 -0.60 -3.29 -17.87
CA THR A 247 -0.31 -2.55 -19.12
C THR A 247 0.69 -1.40 -18.89
N LEU A 248 0.56 -0.68 -17.78
CA LEU A 248 1.47 0.41 -17.41
C LEU A 248 2.90 -0.10 -17.19
N PHE A 249 3.06 -1.20 -16.45
CA PHE A 249 4.38 -1.81 -16.24
C PHE A 249 4.95 -2.42 -17.52
N HIS A 250 4.10 -2.96 -18.39
CA HIS A 250 4.53 -3.37 -19.73
C HIS A 250 5.06 -2.18 -20.53
N TYR A 251 4.38 -1.04 -20.50
CA TYR A 251 4.85 0.19 -21.14
C TYR A 251 6.18 0.70 -20.54
N PHE A 252 6.36 0.65 -19.21
CA PHE A 252 7.63 1.01 -18.57
C PHE A 252 8.78 0.07 -18.95
N SER A 253 8.48 -1.21 -19.18
CA SER A 253 9.51 -2.19 -19.54
C SER A 253 9.86 -2.17 -21.02
N VAL A 254 8.86 -2.25 -21.92
CA VAL A 254 9.08 -2.39 -23.37
C VAL A 254 9.06 -1.04 -24.09
N GLY A 255 8.22 -0.10 -23.65
CA GLY A 255 8.06 1.21 -24.30
C GLY A 255 9.16 2.19 -23.91
N LEU A 256 9.40 2.35 -22.61
CA LEU A 256 10.40 3.31 -22.08
C LEU A 256 11.76 2.68 -21.77
N ASN A 257 11.87 1.34 -21.71
CA ASN A 257 13.07 0.61 -21.27
C ASN A 257 13.58 1.04 -19.87
N TRP A 258 12.71 1.56 -19.00
CA TRP A 258 13.06 1.94 -17.63
C TRP A 258 13.24 0.74 -16.71
N ILE A 259 12.48 -0.32 -16.96
CA ILE A 259 12.53 -1.56 -16.17
C ILE A 259 13.02 -2.70 -17.08
N PRO A 260 14.18 -3.31 -16.79
CA PRO A 260 14.67 -4.43 -17.57
C PRO A 260 13.66 -5.60 -17.59
N PRO A 261 13.49 -6.32 -18.72
CA PRO A 261 12.53 -7.42 -18.84
C PRO A 261 12.71 -8.52 -17.79
N TRP A 262 13.95 -8.83 -17.38
CA TRP A 262 14.24 -9.84 -16.36
C TRP A 262 13.84 -9.42 -14.92
N LEU A 263 13.56 -8.13 -14.70
CA LEU A 263 13.19 -7.58 -13.39
C LEU A 263 11.69 -7.30 -13.28
N VAL A 264 11.00 -7.11 -14.40
CA VAL A 264 9.60 -6.64 -14.43
C VAL A 264 8.66 -7.60 -13.69
N ALA A 265 8.88 -8.91 -13.78
CA ALA A 265 8.05 -9.91 -13.11
C ALA A 265 8.01 -9.74 -11.57
N PHE A 266 9.09 -9.24 -11.00
CA PHE A 266 9.21 -8.98 -9.57
C PHE A 266 8.73 -7.57 -9.20
N ALA A 267 8.72 -6.63 -10.13
CA ALA A 267 8.32 -5.23 -9.91
C ALA A 267 6.79 -5.02 -9.90
N ILE A 268 6.03 -5.78 -10.69
CA ILE A 268 4.58 -5.57 -10.82
C ILE A 268 3.85 -5.91 -9.50
N PRO A 269 2.94 -5.03 -9.02
CA PRO A 269 2.13 -5.26 -7.83
C PRO A 269 0.92 -6.18 -8.11
N LEU A 270 1.18 -7.38 -8.64
CA LEU A 270 0.15 -8.34 -9.11
C LEU A 270 -0.93 -8.66 -8.06
N VAL A 271 -0.59 -8.59 -6.78
CA VAL A 271 -1.44 -9.03 -5.66
C VAL A 271 -2.33 -7.90 -5.12
N LEU A 272 -2.14 -6.64 -5.56
CA LEU A 272 -2.88 -5.49 -5.04
C LEU A 272 -4.41 -5.66 -5.14
N ALA A 273 -4.91 -6.02 -6.32
CA ALA A 273 -6.34 -6.23 -6.55
C ALA A 273 -6.90 -7.40 -5.71
N ALA A 274 -6.11 -8.45 -5.51
CA ALA A 274 -6.46 -9.57 -4.64
C ALA A 274 -6.52 -9.15 -3.16
N MET A 275 -5.57 -8.33 -2.68
CA MET A 275 -5.58 -7.82 -1.30
C MET A 275 -6.81 -6.97 -1.01
N LEU A 276 -7.13 -6.01 -1.89
CA LEU A 276 -8.32 -5.17 -1.74
C LEU A 276 -9.61 -6.01 -1.74
N SER A 277 -9.67 -7.01 -2.61
CA SER A 277 -10.80 -7.94 -2.65
C SER A 277 -10.88 -8.79 -1.38
N ALA A 278 -9.76 -9.22 -0.82
CA ALA A 278 -9.73 -10.03 0.40
C ALA A 278 -10.26 -9.23 1.60
N LEU A 279 -9.93 -7.94 1.67
CA LEU A 279 -10.34 -7.04 2.74
C LEU A 279 -11.81 -6.64 2.68
N LEU A 280 -12.40 -6.55 1.47
CA LEU A 280 -13.75 -6.01 1.26
C LEU A 280 -14.81 -7.05 0.87
N LEU A 281 -14.44 -8.03 0.06
CA LEU A 281 -15.37 -8.99 -0.56
C LEU A 281 -15.16 -10.43 -0.06
N GLY A 282 -14.00 -10.71 0.52
CA GLY A 282 -13.66 -12.01 1.09
C GLY A 282 -12.78 -12.88 0.20
N ALA A 283 -12.53 -14.11 0.66
CA ALA A 283 -11.51 -15.00 0.10
C ALA A 283 -11.80 -15.41 -1.36
N SER A 284 -13.03 -15.78 -1.70
CA SER A 284 -13.38 -16.23 -3.06
C SER A 284 -13.17 -15.13 -4.10
N ALA A 285 -13.59 -13.90 -3.79
CA ALA A 285 -13.36 -12.73 -4.66
C ALA A 285 -11.87 -12.45 -4.84
N ALA A 286 -11.09 -12.52 -3.77
CA ALA A 286 -9.66 -12.31 -3.82
C ALA A 286 -8.90 -13.34 -4.66
N LEU A 287 -9.27 -14.61 -4.57
CA LEU A 287 -8.69 -15.67 -5.41
C LEU A 287 -9.04 -15.46 -6.88
N ALA A 288 -10.30 -15.14 -7.19
CA ALA A 288 -10.72 -14.82 -8.56
C ALA A 288 -9.97 -13.60 -9.12
N MET A 289 -9.76 -12.56 -8.31
CA MET A 289 -9.00 -11.38 -8.68
C MET A 289 -7.50 -11.64 -8.81
N GLY A 290 -6.96 -12.54 -8.00
CA GLY A 290 -5.59 -13.03 -8.12
C GLY A 290 -5.34 -13.75 -9.44
N LEU A 291 -6.23 -14.68 -9.79
CA LEU A 291 -6.21 -15.39 -11.07
C LEU A 291 -6.34 -14.43 -12.26
N TRP A 292 -7.31 -13.50 -12.19
CA TRP A 292 -7.48 -12.47 -13.22
C TRP A 292 -6.21 -11.64 -13.43
N SER A 293 -5.66 -11.10 -12.33
CA SER A 293 -4.48 -10.24 -12.37
C SER A 293 -3.24 -10.98 -12.89
N SER A 294 -2.98 -12.19 -12.41
CA SER A 294 -1.80 -12.98 -12.79
C SER A 294 -1.87 -13.50 -14.21
N PHE A 295 -3.04 -13.96 -14.66
CA PHE A 295 -3.22 -14.49 -16.01
C PHE A 295 -3.19 -13.38 -17.07
N THR A 296 -3.83 -12.23 -16.81
CA THR A 296 -3.75 -11.08 -17.72
C THR A 296 -2.32 -10.53 -17.79
N ALA A 297 -1.58 -10.49 -16.67
CA ALA A 297 -0.16 -10.15 -16.68
C ALA A 297 0.64 -11.13 -17.55
N ALA A 298 0.46 -12.44 -17.34
CA ALA A 298 1.15 -13.45 -18.13
C ALA A 298 0.90 -13.27 -19.64
N LEU A 299 -0.33 -13.02 -20.06
CA LEU A 299 -0.66 -12.78 -21.48
C LEU A 299 -0.02 -11.49 -22.03
N ILE A 300 -0.05 -10.40 -21.28
CA ILE A 300 0.54 -9.12 -21.69
C ILE A 300 2.06 -9.24 -21.90
N PHE A 301 2.73 -10.07 -21.10
CA PHE A 301 4.17 -10.32 -21.18
C PHE A 301 4.49 -11.64 -21.91
N ASP A 302 3.91 -11.83 -23.09
CA ASP A 302 4.18 -12.96 -24.00
C ASP A 302 4.12 -14.35 -23.33
N ARG A 303 3.03 -14.60 -22.59
CA ARG A 303 2.74 -15.88 -21.90
C ARG A 303 3.80 -16.26 -20.86
N ASN A 304 4.38 -15.27 -20.18
CA ASN A 304 5.37 -15.49 -19.13
C ASN A 304 4.77 -16.24 -17.93
N PHE A 305 5.25 -17.47 -17.72
CA PHE A 305 4.81 -18.36 -16.64
C PHE A 305 5.19 -17.87 -15.24
N GLU A 306 6.30 -17.14 -15.09
CA GLU A 306 6.76 -16.62 -13.79
C GLU A 306 5.76 -15.62 -13.20
N LEU A 307 5.17 -14.75 -14.05
CA LEU A 307 4.12 -13.81 -13.64
C LEU A 307 2.87 -14.55 -13.13
N LEU A 308 2.49 -15.64 -13.79
CA LEU A 308 1.37 -16.46 -13.36
C LEU A 308 1.65 -17.07 -11.98
N LEU A 309 2.83 -17.67 -11.79
CA LEU A 309 3.24 -18.31 -10.54
C LEU A 309 3.33 -17.29 -9.38
N LEU A 310 4.01 -16.16 -9.59
CA LEU A 310 4.19 -15.11 -8.58
C LEU A 310 2.85 -14.47 -8.21
N GLY A 311 2.00 -14.19 -9.20
CA GLY A 311 0.70 -13.57 -8.97
C GLY A 311 -0.29 -14.51 -8.26
N LEU A 312 -0.40 -15.76 -8.71
CA LEU A 312 -1.34 -16.73 -8.15
C LEU A 312 -0.89 -17.22 -6.76
N GLY A 313 0.38 -17.58 -6.61
CA GLY A 313 0.97 -17.93 -5.31
C GLY A 313 0.88 -16.77 -4.31
N GLY A 314 1.18 -15.55 -4.76
CA GLY A 314 1.04 -14.34 -3.96
C GLY A 314 -0.41 -14.05 -3.56
N ALA A 315 -1.38 -14.24 -4.45
CA ALA A 315 -2.79 -14.06 -4.14
C ALA A 315 -3.30 -15.09 -3.12
N VAL A 316 -2.95 -16.36 -3.25
CA VAL A 316 -3.30 -17.41 -2.28
C VAL A 316 -2.74 -17.05 -0.89
N LEU A 317 -1.45 -16.71 -0.82
CA LEU A 317 -0.81 -16.33 0.44
C LEU A 317 -1.44 -15.07 1.05
N ALA A 318 -1.71 -14.05 0.24
CA ALA A 318 -2.39 -12.84 0.69
C ALA A 318 -3.78 -13.16 1.26
N VAL A 319 -4.56 -14.03 0.61
CA VAL A 319 -5.88 -14.46 1.10
C VAL A 319 -5.78 -15.17 2.44
N MET A 320 -4.83 -16.08 2.61
CA MET A 320 -4.63 -16.80 3.87
C MET A 320 -4.33 -15.85 5.02
N LEU A 321 -3.50 -14.83 4.78
CA LEU A 321 -3.06 -13.88 5.81
C LEU A 321 -4.05 -12.74 6.06
N LEU A 322 -4.85 -12.36 5.07
CA LEU A 322 -5.83 -11.27 5.15
C LEU A 322 -7.23 -11.72 5.53
N ARG A 323 -7.50 -13.03 5.54
CA ARG A 323 -8.82 -13.56 5.92
C ARG A 323 -9.19 -13.09 7.33
N GLY A 324 -10.21 -12.23 7.41
CA GLY A 324 -10.68 -11.69 8.69
C GLY A 324 -9.72 -10.67 9.33
N ALA A 325 -8.84 -10.03 8.55
CA ALA A 325 -7.93 -9.00 9.04
C ALA A 325 -8.69 -7.82 9.69
N ARG A 326 -8.24 -7.42 10.88
CA ARG A 326 -8.81 -6.30 11.68
C ARG A 326 -7.79 -5.18 11.91
N LYS A 327 -6.51 -5.45 11.72
CA LYS A 327 -5.42 -4.51 11.98
C LYS A 327 -4.65 -4.21 10.70
N ARG A 328 -4.28 -2.93 10.50
CA ARG A 328 -3.44 -2.49 9.38
C ARG A 328 -2.09 -3.21 9.33
N SER A 329 -1.53 -3.59 10.48
CA SER A 329 -0.29 -4.36 10.57
C SER A 329 -0.39 -5.78 9.99
N GLN A 330 -1.59 -6.38 9.91
CA GLN A 330 -1.78 -7.67 9.22
C GLN A 330 -1.62 -7.52 7.71
N VAL A 331 -2.04 -6.38 7.14
CA VAL A 331 -1.85 -6.07 5.71
C VAL A 331 -0.37 -5.91 5.38
N MET A 332 0.38 -5.19 6.21
CA MET A 332 1.83 -5.06 6.04
C MET A 332 2.56 -6.40 6.16
N ARG A 333 2.16 -7.27 7.11
CA ARG A 333 2.70 -8.63 7.23
C ARG A 333 2.37 -9.49 6.00
N ALA A 334 1.18 -9.36 5.44
CA ALA A 334 0.82 -10.04 4.20
C ALA A 334 1.69 -9.57 3.03
N GLY A 335 1.93 -8.26 2.90
CA GLY A 335 2.88 -7.70 1.92
C GLY A 335 4.29 -8.25 2.09
N LEU A 336 4.81 -8.30 3.32
CA LEU A 336 6.12 -8.87 3.62
C LEU A 336 6.18 -10.37 3.26
N ALA A 337 5.18 -11.15 3.65
CA ALA A 337 5.13 -12.58 3.36
C ALA A 337 5.07 -12.87 1.84
N VAL A 338 4.29 -12.09 1.09
CA VAL A 338 4.26 -12.16 -0.38
C VAL A 338 5.61 -11.76 -0.96
N GLY A 339 6.28 -10.75 -0.41
CA GLY A 339 7.62 -10.37 -0.83
C GLY A 339 8.66 -11.46 -0.60
N VAL A 340 8.61 -12.14 0.55
CA VAL A 340 9.45 -13.31 0.85
C VAL A 340 9.16 -14.45 -0.13
N LEU A 341 7.89 -14.72 -0.44
CA LEU A 341 7.51 -15.70 -1.46
C LEU A 341 8.11 -15.36 -2.83
N LYS A 342 8.01 -14.09 -3.27
CA LYS A 342 8.64 -13.65 -4.52
C LYS A 342 10.16 -13.86 -4.47
N GLY A 343 10.81 -13.58 -3.34
CA GLY A 343 12.24 -13.82 -3.14
C GLY A 343 12.64 -15.30 -3.22
N LEU A 344 11.85 -16.20 -2.64
CA LEU A 344 12.06 -17.64 -2.73
C LEU A 344 11.92 -18.15 -4.16
N VAL A 345 10.94 -17.62 -4.90
CA VAL A 345 10.77 -17.94 -6.33
C VAL A 345 11.95 -17.40 -7.15
N ALA A 346 12.43 -16.19 -6.88
CA ALA A 346 13.63 -15.64 -7.52
C ALA A 346 14.85 -16.55 -7.29
N LEU A 347 15.05 -17.02 -6.06
CA LEU A 347 16.13 -17.94 -5.71
C LEU A 347 16.00 -19.29 -6.44
N ALA A 348 14.79 -19.84 -6.52
CA ALA A 348 14.54 -21.09 -7.23
C ALA A 348 14.84 -20.95 -8.74
N LEU A 349 14.39 -19.85 -9.37
CA LEU A 349 14.67 -19.57 -10.78
C LEU A 349 16.17 -19.33 -11.02
N ALA A 350 16.86 -18.66 -10.11
CA ALA A 350 18.30 -18.48 -10.18
C ALA A 350 19.07 -19.81 -10.16
N SER A 351 18.61 -20.76 -9.33
CA SER A 351 19.20 -22.10 -9.29
C SER A 351 18.93 -22.90 -10.57
N LEU A 352 17.78 -22.72 -11.22
CA LEU A 352 17.42 -23.42 -12.45
C LEU A 352 18.16 -22.86 -13.68
N HIS A 353 18.27 -21.54 -13.78
CA HIS A 353 18.84 -20.85 -14.93
C HIS A 353 20.32 -20.44 -14.75
N GLN A 354 20.94 -20.81 -13.63
CA GLN A 354 22.32 -20.45 -13.28
C GLN A 354 22.57 -18.93 -13.37
N HIS A 355 21.61 -18.13 -12.88
CA HIS A 355 21.74 -16.67 -12.90
C HIS A 355 22.92 -16.20 -12.05
N LEU A 356 23.54 -15.09 -12.47
CA LEU A 356 24.56 -14.41 -11.67
C LEU A 356 23.96 -13.98 -10.32
N PRO A 357 24.75 -13.98 -9.23
CA PRO A 357 24.25 -13.61 -7.91
C PRO A 357 23.55 -12.25 -7.86
N GLU A 358 24.12 -11.26 -8.54
CA GLU A 358 23.57 -9.89 -8.58
C GLU A 358 22.14 -9.81 -9.13
N ILE A 359 21.81 -10.65 -10.12
CA ILE A 359 20.50 -10.69 -10.78
C ILE A 359 19.44 -11.17 -9.78
N PHE A 360 19.67 -12.30 -9.12
CA PHE A 360 18.67 -12.86 -8.22
C PHE A 360 18.54 -12.05 -6.92
N LEU A 361 19.63 -11.46 -6.42
CA LEU A 361 19.57 -10.54 -5.28
C LEU A 361 18.71 -9.31 -5.62
N THR A 362 18.84 -8.76 -6.83
CA THR A 362 18.05 -7.61 -7.29
C THR A 362 16.59 -8.00 -7.49
N GLN A 363 16.30 -9.16 -8.07
CA GLN A 363 14.93 -9.70 -8.18
C GLN A 363 14.29 -9.91 -6.81
N MET A 364 15.03 -10.46 -5.83
CA MET A 364 14.57 -10.64 -4.46
C MET A 364 14.26 -9.30 -3.78
N GLY A 365 15.18 -8.33 -3.87
CA GLY A 365 14.98 -6.99 -3.33
C GLY A 365 13.77 -6.28 -3.96
N MET A 366 13.65 -6.35 -5.28
CA MET A 366 12.51 -5.78 -6.01
C MET A 366 11.19 -6.47 -5.66
N GLY A 367 11.20 -7.80 -5.51
CA GLY A 367 10.03 -8.57 -5.09
C GLY A 367 9.52 -8.19 -3.70
N LEU A 368 10.44 -7.96 -2.76
CA LEU A 368 10.13 -7.46 -1.42
C LEU A 368 9.55 -6.04 -1.46
N ILE A 369 10.24 -5.12 -2.15
CA ILE A 369 9.81 -3.72 -2.27
C ILE A 369 8.44 -3.63 -2.94
N SER A 370 8.23 -4.29 -4.08
CA SER A 370 6.96 -4.23 -4.81
C SER A 370 5.79 -4.79 -4.01
N SER A 371 6.02 -5.84 -3.22
CA SER A 371 4.97 -6.45 -2.40
C SER A 371 4.63 -5.62 -1.17
N LEU A 372 5.61 -4.95 -0.56
CA LEU A 372 5.38 -3.96 0.49
C LEU A 372 4.66 -2.73 -0.05
N LEU A 373 5.05 -2.22 -1.22
CA LEU A 373 4.37 -1.12 -1.90
C LEU A 373 2.93 -1.51 -2.27
N ALA A 374 2.68 -2.76 -2.69
CA ALA A 374 1.32 -3.25 -2.94
C ALA A 374 0.48 -3.27 -1.64
N ALA A 375 1.03 -3.71 -0.52
CA ALA A 375 0.33 -3.66 0.77
C ALA A 375 0.07 -2.22 1.25
N LEU A 376 1.05 -1.33 1.07
CA LEU A 376 0.90 0.09 1.38
C LEU A 376 -0.17 0.75 0.49
N ALA A 377 -0.15 0.47 -0.81
CA ALA A 377 -1.16 0.94 -1.75
C ALA A 377 -2.54 0.38 -1.40
N ALA A 378 -2.65 -0.88 -0.97
CA ALA A 378 -3.90 -1.45 -0.51
C ALA A 378 -4.45 -0.66 0.70
N LEU A 379 -3.61 -0.36 1.69
CA LEU A 379 -4.00 0.45 2.86
C LEU A 379 -4.38 1.89 2.49
N LEU A 380 -3.65 2.51 1.56
CA LEU A 380 -3.91 3.87 1.10
C LEU A 380 -5.22 3.97 0.31
N LEU A 381 -5.48 3.00 -0.56
CA LEU A 381 -6.67 2.96 -1.40
C LEU A 381 -7.91 2.45 -0.65
N LEU A 382 -7.75 1.70 0.45
CA LEU A 382 -8.86 1.07 1.15
C LEU A 382 -9.98 2.06 1.53
N PRO A 383 -9.73 3.21 2.20
CA PRO A 383 -10.79 4.15 2.56
C PRO A 383 -11.51 4.75 1.34
N LEU A 384 -10.77 5.01 0.25
CA LEU A 384 -11.33 5.52 -1.00
C LEU A 384 -12.27 4.49 -1.63
N VAL A 385 -11.84 3.22 -1.69
CA VAL A 385 -12.64 2.12 -2.23
C VAL A 385 -13.86 1.85 -1.36
N GLU A 386 -13.72 1.90 -0.03
CA GLU A 386 -14.85 1.78 0.90
C GLU A 386 -15.91 2.86 0.65
N TRP A 387 -15.48 4.11 0.49
CA TRP A 387 -16.38 5.23 0.22
C TRP A 387 -17.07 5.12 -1.15
N MET A 388 -16.31 4.83 -2.22
CA MET A 388 -16.85 4.73 -3.59
C MET A 388 -17.86 3.59 -3.75
N PHE A 389 -17.60 2.44 -3.13
CA PHE A 389 -18.39 1.22 -3.31
C PHE A 389 -19.26 0.87 -2.09
N ASN A 390 -19.31 1.74 -1.09
CA ASN A 390 -20.15 1.60 0.08
C ASN A 390 -19.99 0.23 0.77
N GLN A 391 -18.75 -0.27 0.79
CA GLN A 391 -18.35 -1.49 1.49
C GLN A 391 -17.55 -1.08 2.72
N THR A 392 -17.62 -1.85 3.78
CA THR A 392 -16.86 -1.60 5.01
C THR A 392 -15.99 -2.80 5.32
N SER A 393 -14.69 -2.59 5.41
CA SER A 393 -13.74 -3.63 5.82
C SER A 393 -13.84 -3.88 7.31
N ASN A 394 -13.33 -5.04 7.73
CA ASN A 394 -13.19 -5.37 9.14
C ASN A 394 -12.21 -4.45 9.88
N ILE A 395 -11.31 -3.76 9.17
CA ILE A 395 -10.41 -2.77 9.76
C ILE A 395 -11.22 -1.54 10.18
N SER A 396 -12.02 -0.98 9.27
CA SER A 396 -12.90 0.16 9.55
C SER A 396 -13.98 -0.17 10.57
N LEU A 397 -14.53 -1.40 10.56
CA LEU A 397 -15.43 -1.88 11.62
C LEU A 397 -14.73 -1.96 12.98
N PHE A 398 -13.49 -2.42 13.02
CA PHE A 398 -12.75 -2.51 14.27
C PHE A 398 -12.47 -1.12 14.88
N GLU A 399 -12.24 -0.10 14.06
CA GLU A 399 -12.08 1.28 14.53
C GLU A 399 -13.36 1.80 15.23
N LEU A 400 -14.54 1.37 14.80
CA LEU A 400 -15.82 1.74 15.44
C LEU A 400 -16.08 1.06 16.79
N THR A 401 -15.23 0.10 17.19
CA THR A 401 -15.29 -0.50 18.53
C THR A 401 -14.62 0.35 19.60
N ASP A 402 -13.98 1.46 19.22
CA ASP A 402 -13.38 2.38 20.18
C ASP A 402 -14.46 3.13 20.96
N MET A 403 -14.51 2.90 22.27
CA MET A 403 -15.45 3.55 23.20
C MET A 403 -15.13 5.03 23.40
N SER A 404 -13.99 5.51 22.90
CA SER A 404 -13.67 6.94 22.82
C SER A 404 -14.47 7.68 21.74
N HIS A 405 -15.18 6.96 20.85
CA HIS A 405 -15.97 7.57 19.80
C HIS A 405 -17.01 8.55 20.39
N PRO A 406 -17.09 9.81 19.92
CA PRO A 406 -17.90 10.85 20.56
C PRO A 406 -19.38 10.48 20.74
N LEU A 407 -19.95 9.74 19.79
CA LEU A 407 -21.34 9.29 19.87
C LEU A 407 -21.56 8.23 20.95
N LEU A 408 -20.59 7.33 21.15
CA LEU A 408 -20.67 6.32 22.22
C LEU A 408 -20.44 6.95 23.60
N GLN A 409 -19.55 7.95 23.69
CA GLN A 409 -19.38 8.73 24.92
C GLN A 409 -20.67 9.46 25.30
N ARG A 410 -21.36 10.07 24.32
CA ARG A 410 -22.68 10.67 24.57
C ARG A 410 -23.68 9.63 25.05
N LEU A 411 -23.75 8.46 24.40
CA LEU A 411 -24.63 7.37 24.84
C LEU A 411 -24.34 6.96 26.28
N ALA A 412 -23.06 6.81 26.65
CA ALA A 412 -22.65 6.45 28.01
C ALA A 412 -23.01 7.51 29.07
N LEU A 413 -22.95 8.80 28.73
CA LEU A 413 -23.23 9.90 29.66
C LEU A 413 -24.72 10.26 29.76
N GLU A 414 -25.40 10.34 28.62
CA GLU A 414 -26.79 10.81 28.51
C GLU A 414 -27.81 9.66 28.67
N ALA A 415 -27.48 8.44 28.23
CA ALA A 415 -28.36 7.26 28.26
C ALA A 415 -27.61 5.98 28.74
N PRO A 416 -27.11 5.96 29.99
CA PRO A 416 -26.21 4.91 30.49
C PRO A 416 -26.83 3.49 30.51
N GLY A 417 -28.16 3.39 30.67
CA GLY A 417 -28.88 2.12 30.64
C GLY A 417 -28.90 1.51 29.25
N THR A 418 -29.19 2.34 28.24
CA THR A 418 -29.12 1.96 26.82
C THR A 418 -27.68 1.63 26.41
N TYR A 419 -26.68 2.38 26.91
CA TYR A 419 -25.27 2.06 26.68
C TYR A 419 -24.91 0.66 27.21
N HIS A 420 -25.29 0.35 28.45
CA HIS A 420 -25.03 -0.97 29.02
C HIS A 420 -25.76 -2.10 28.28
N HIS A 421 -27.03 -1.88 27.92
CA HIS A 421 -27.81 -2.76 27.05
C HIS A 421 -27.07 -3.07 25.74
N SER A 422 -26.66 -2.02 25.03
CA SER A 422 -25.96 -2.14 23.74
C SER A 422 -24.67 -2.96 23.83
N LEU A 423 -23.91 -2.82 24.93
CA LEU A 423 -22.71 -3.63 25.18
C LEU A 423 -23.04 -5.11 25.41
N MET A 424 -24.12 -5.42 26.16
CA MET A 424 -24.54 -6.79 26.41
C MET A 424 -25.07 -7.46 25.14
N VAL A 425 -25.90 -6.76 24.37
CA VAL A 425 -26.37 -7.20 23.05
C VAL A 425 -25.18 -7.49 22.13
N GLY A 426 -24.18 -6.60 22.12
CA GLY A 426 -22.96 -6.78 21.34
C GLY A 426 -22.19 -8.04 21.73
N ALA A 427 -21.99 -8.27 23.03
CA ALA A 427 -21.28 -9.46 23.51
C ALA A 427 -22.00 -10.77 23.18
N ILE A 428 -23.32 -10.83 23.42
CA ILE A 428 -24.15 -12.02 23.18
C ILE A 428 -24.29 -12.28 21.67
N GLY A 429 -24.57 -11.23 20.90
CA GLY A 429 -24.72 -11.28 19.44
C GLY A 429 -23.42 -11.67 18.74
N GLN A 430 -22.28 -11.11 19.15
CA GLN A 430 -20.97 -11.45 18.59
C GLN A 430 -20.64 -12.94 18.77
N ALA A 431 -20.90 -13.48 19.96
CA ALA A 431 -20.67 -14.89 20.25
C ALA A 431 -21.53 -15.80 19.36
N ALA A 432 -22.82 -15.48 19.22
CA ALA A 432 -23.75 -16.26 18.41
C ALA A 432 -23.42 -16.18 16.91
N ALA A 433 -23.14 -14.99 16.38
CA ALA A 433 -22.78 -14.80 14.98
C ALA A 433 -21.47 -15.52 14.62
N THR A 434 -20.47 -15.46 15.50
CA THR A 434 -19.20 -16.18 15.30
C THR A 434 -19.43 -17.70 15.24
N ARG A 435 -20.36 -18.23 16.05
CA ARG A 435 -20.67 -19.66 16.13
C ARG A 435 -21.27 -20.23 14.84
N ILE A 436 -22.00 -19.40 14.07
CA ILE A 436 -22.57 -19.77 12.77
C ILE A 436 -21.68 -19.38 11.57
N GLY A 437 -20.45 -18.93 11.84
CA GLY A 437 -19.52 -18.47 10.80
C GLY A 437 -19.95 -17.16 10.11
N ALA A 438 -20.82 -16.37 10.75
CA ALA A 438 -21.18 -15.02 10.32
C ALA A 438 -20.17 -13.99 10.89
N ASN A 439 -20.23 -12.74 10.42
CA ASN A 439 -19.33 -11.69 10.90
C ASN A 439 -19.72 -11.19 12.31
N GLY A 440 -19.15 -11.82 13.35
CA GLY A 440 -19.41 -11.43 14.74
C GLY A 440 -18.94 -10.01 15.10
N LEU A 441 -17.86 -9.51 14.48
CA LEU A 441 -17.41 -8.12 14.69
C LEU A 441 -18.46 -7.13 14.18
N LEU A 442 -19.05 -7.41 13.01
CA LEU A 442 -20.12 -6.57 12.47
C LEU A 442 -21.32 -6.53 13.40
N VAL A 443 -21.74 -7.67 13.97
CA VAL A 443 -22.86 -7.71 14.93
C VAL A 443 -22.54 -6.90 16.19
N ALA A 444 -21.33 -7.04 16.73
CA ALA A 444 -20.89 -6.27 17.90
C ALA A 444 -20.96 -4.75 17.64
N VAL A 445 -20.38 -4.31 16.53
CA VAL A 445 -20.38 -2.89 16.15
C VAL A 445 -21.81 -2.41 15.93
N CYS A 446 -22.64 -3.13 15.17
CA CYS A 446 -24.02 -2.73 14.97
C CYS A 446 -24.79 -2.64 16.30
N ALA A 447 -24.56 -3.56 17.22
CA ALA A 447 -25.17 -3.52 18.55
C ALA A 447 -24.74 -2.28 19.37
N TYR A 448 -23.48 -1.83 19.28
CA TYR A 448 -23.06 -0.60 19.99
C TYR A 448 -23.80 0.65 19.52
N TYR A 449 -24.24 0.67 18.27
CA TYR A 449 -24.89 1.83 17.67
C TYR A 449 -26.39 1.65 17.40
N HIS A 450 -26.98 0.45 17.55
CA HIS A 450 -28.36 0.17 17.10
C HIS A 450 -29.40 1.11 17.72
N ASP A 451 -29.15 1.49 18.97
CA ASP A 451 -30.07 2.20 19.85
C ASP A 451 -29.71 3.67 20.07
N ILE A 452 -28.74 4.22 19.31
CA ILE A 452 -28.26 5.60 19.51
C ILE A 452 -29.37 6.66 19.39
N GLY A 453 -30.47 6.36 18.70
CA GLY A 453 -31.60 7.28 18.59
C GLY A 453 -32.30 7.57 19.90
N LYS A 454 -32.17 6.67 20.90
CA LYS A 454 -32.69 6.88 22.26
C LYS A 454 -32.05 8.08 22.96
N LEU A 455 -30.88 8.56 22.50
CA LEU A 455 -30.26 9.82 22.95
C LEU A 455 -31.17 11.04 22.80
N THR A 456 -32.14 11.01 21.88
CA THR A 456 -33.03 12.15 21.65
C THR A 456 -34.00 12.37 22.81
N LYS A 457 -34.44 11.28 23.47
CA LYS A 457 -35.40 11.29 24.58
C LYS A 457 -35.12 10.15 25.56
N PRO A 458 -33.97 10.14 26.28
CA PRO A 458 -33.55 9.00 27.10
C PRO A 458 -34.58 8.59 28.16
N GLU A 459 -35.29 9.55 28.74
CA GLU A 459 -36.26 9.38 29.83
C GLU A 459 -37.50 8.56 29.45
N PHE A 460 -37.78 8.42 28.15
CA PHE A 460 -38.88 7.59 27.64
C PHE A 460 -38.51 6.10 27.53
N PHE A 461 -37.26 5.72 27.81
CA PHE A 461 -36.80 4.34 27.74
C PHE A 461 -36.53 3.80 29.14
N THR A 462 -37.19 2.69 29.49
CA THR A 462 -37.25 2.17 30.86
C THR A 462 -35.87 1.84 31.43
N GLU A 463 -34.92 1.41 30.59
CA GLU A 463 -33.55 1.13 31.02
C GLU A 463 -32.79 2.38 31.52
N ASN A 464 -33.23 3.59 31.17
CA ASN A 464 -32.60 4.85 31.60
C ASN A 464 -33.37 5.55 32.73
N GLN A 465 -34.55 5.05 33.11
CA GLN A 465 -35.37 5.65 34.16
C GLN A 465 -34.76 5.37 35.53
N ARG A 466 -34.61 6.43 36.35
CA ARG A 466 -33.99 6.37 37.69
C ARG A 466 -35.03 6.42 38.83
N GLY A 467 -36.15 5.73 38.67
CA GLY A 467 -37.19 5.61 39.71
C GLY A 467 -38.11 6.83 39.88
N GLY A 468 -38.32 7.62 38.83
CA GLY A 468 -39.34 8.68 38.76
C GLY A 468 -40.64 8.21 38.10
N GLU A 469 -41.60 9.13 37.90
CA GLU A 469 -42.81 8.85 37.12
C GLU A 469 -42.45 8.45 35.68
N ASN A 470 -43.08 7.40 35.16
CA ASN A 470 -42.86 6.95 33.79
C ASN A 470 -43.60 7.93 32.85
N PRO A 471 -42.90 8.64 31.93
CA PRO A 471 -43.54 9.60 31.04
C PRO A 471 -44.68 9.00 30.19
N HIS A 472 -44.64 7.69 29.96
CA HIS A 472 -45.67 6.97 29.23
C HIS A 472 -47.02 6.87 29.95
N ASP A 473 -47.07 7.04 31.28
CA ASP A 473 -48.30 6.93 32.07
C ASP A 473 -49.27 8.09 31.78
N THR A 474 -48.75 9.21 31.30
CA THR A 474 -49.53 10.41 30.94
C THR A 474 -49.85 10.52 29.45
N LEU A 475 -49.33 9.61 28.63
CA LEU A 475 -49.47 9.63 27.17
C LEU A 475 -50.52 8.62 26.69
N ALA A 476 -51.21 8.98 25.61
CA ALA A 476 -52.01 8.02 24.86
C ALA A 476 -51.11 6.88 24.33
N PRO A 477 -51.58 5.62 24.29
CA PRO A 477 -50.77 4.48 23.83
C PRO A 477 -50.17 4.68 22.43
N SER A 478 -50.91 5.32 21.53
CA SER A 478 -50.44 5.67 20.18
C SER A 478 -49.28 6.66 20.19
N MET A 479 -49.29 7.65 21.09
CA MET A 479 -48.20 8.61 21.25
C MET A 479 -46.97 7.94 21.87
N SER A 480 -47.17 7.06 22.85
CA SER A 480 -46.09 6.26 23.44
C SER A 480 -45.42 5.36 22.42
N ALA A 481 -46.21 4.66 21.59
CA ALA A 481 -45.70 3.85 20.49
C ALA A 481 -44.91 4.70 19.46
N LEU A 482 -45.42 5.87 19.09
CA LEU A 482 -44.74 6.78 18.16
C LEU A 482 -43.38 7.26 18.72
N VAL A 483 -43.31 7.64 20.00
CA VAL A 483 -42.06 8.05 20.65
C VAL A 483 -41.05 6.90 20.63
N ILE A 484 -41.47 5.69 21.00
CA ILE A 484 -40.59 4.52 20.98
C ILE A 484 -40.14 4.22 19.55
N GLN A 485 -41.05 4.12 18.58
CA GLN A 485 -40.70 3.81 17.18
C GLN A 485 -39.77 4.85 16.56
N SER A 486 -39.87 6.13 16.98
CA SER A 486 -39.06 7.21 16.43
C SER A 486 -37.55 7.05 16.66
N HIS A 487 -37.11 6.26 17.65
CA HIS A 487 -35.68 6.07 17.91
C HIS A 487 -34.93 5.49 16.71
N VAL A 488 -35.58 4.69 15.87
CA VAL A 488 -34.94 4.16 14.65
C VAL A 488 -34.61 5.31 13.69
N LYS A 489 -35.57 6.22 13.45
CA LYS A 489 -35.39 7.38 12.55
C LYS A 489 -34.39 8.40 13.10
N GLU A 490 -34.46 8.66 14.40
CA GLU A 490 -33.48 9.53 15.08
C GLU A 490 -32.08 8.91 15.04
N GLY A 491 -31.99 7.60 15.23
CA GLY A 491 -30.75 6.84 15.14
C GLY A 491 -30.12 6.94 13.74
N LEU A 492 -30.92 6.81 12.68
CA LEU A 492 -30.45 7.02 11.31
C LEU A 492 -30.01 8.46 11.04
N THR A 493 -30.65 9.44 11.67
CA THR A 493 -30.25 10.86 11.57
C THR A 493 -28.92 11.11 12.26
N LEU A 494 -28.71 10.53 13.45
CA LEU A 494 -27.42 10.57 14.15
C LEU A 494 -26.33 9.81 13.39
N ALA A 495 -26.63 8.62 12.86
CA ALA A 495 -25.68 7.85 12.07
C ALA A 495 -25.15 8.63 10.86
N LYS A 496 -26.03 9.34 10.15
CA LYS A 496 -25.63 10.24 9.05
C LYS A 496 -24.78 11.41 9.55
N ARG A 497 -25.18 12.06 10.65
CA ARG A 497 -24.45 13.20 11.23
C ARG A 497 -23.02 12.84 11.64
N TYR A 498 -22.84 11.65 12.22
CA TYR A 498 -21.54 11.13 12.65
C TYR A 498 -20.83 10.30 11.58
N LYS A 499 -21.33 10.29 10.33
CA LYS A 499 -20.73 9.57 9.19
C LYS A 499 -20.49 8.07 9.45
N LEU A 500 -21.39 7.43 10.19
CA LEU A 500 -21.31 5.99 10.39
C LEU A 500 -21.46 5.25 9.04
N PRO A 501 -20.72 4.15 8.81
CA PRO A 501 -20.85 3.38 7.59
C PRO A 501 -22.27 2.87 7.38
N ARG A 502 -22.66 2.68 6.12
CA ARG A 502 -24.00 2.22 5.76
C ARG A 502 -24.39 0.93 6.46
N ILE A 503 -23.47 -0.02 6.62
CA ILE A 503 -23.78 -1.31 7.26
C ILE A 503 -24.23 -1.13 8.73
N VAL A 504 -23.71 -0.12 9.43
CA VAL A 504 -24.15 0.22 10.79
C VAL A 504 -25.53 0.89 10.76
N SER A 505 -25.77 1.76 9.78
CA SER A 505 -27.10 2.36 9.55
C SER A 505 -28.15 1.30 9.23
N GLU A 506 -27.79 0.26 8.46
CA GLU A 506 -28.65 -0.89 8.19
C GLU A 506 -28.94 -1.69 9.47
N GLY A 507 -27.98 -1.81 10.38
CA GLY A 507 -28.21 -2.37 11.72
C GLY A 507 -29.23 -1.58 12.53
N ILE A 508 -29.13 -0.25 12.53
CA ILE A 508 -30.12 0.63 13.18
C ILE A 508 -31.50 0.47 12.53
N GLU A 509 -31.60 0.45 11.20
CA GLU A 509 -32.88 0.33 10.50
C GLU A 509 -33.55 -1.05 10.71
N ALA A 510 -32.74 -2.11 10.86
CA ALA A 510 -33.23 -3.49 10.79
C ALA A 510 -33.36 -4.22 12.14
N HIS A 511 -32.80 -3.71 13.25
CA HIS A 511 -32.76 -4.45 14.51
C HIS A 511 -34.16 -4.78 15.08
N HIS A 512 -35.18 -3.94 14.83
CA HIS A 512 -36.58 -4.26 15.14
C HIS A 512 -37.40 -4.75 13.92
N GLY A 513 -36.90 -4.57 12.69
CA GLY A 513 -37.63 -4.94 11.49
C GLY A 513 -39.00 -4.27 11.43
N THR A 514 -40.06 -5.08 11.41
CA THR A 514 -41.46 -4.64 11.38
C THR A 514 -42.26 -5.17 12.57
N THR A 515 -41.59 -5.39 13.70
CA THR A 515 -42.21 -6.03 14.87
C THR A 515 -43.26 -5.12 15.50
N LEU A 516 -44.20 -5.72 16.21
CA LEU A 516 -45.25 -5.01 16.93
C LEU A 516 -44.72 -4.46 18.27
N THR A 517 -44.99 -3.20 18.59
CA THR A 517 -44.83 -2.64 19.94
C THR A 517 -45.95 -3.18 20.85
N SER A 518 -45.80 -4.44 21.24
CA SER A 518 -46.88 -5.28 21.78
C SER A 518 -47.55 -4.71 23.03
N TYR A 519 -46.80 -4.13 23.97
CA TYR A 519 -47.35 -3.57 25.21
C TYR A 519 -48.36 -2.45 24.92
N PHE A 520 -47.95 -1.41 24.19
CA PHE A 520 -48.84 -0.27 23.88
C PHE A 520 -49.98 -0.65 22.94
N TYR A 521 -49.78 -1.61 22.04
CA TYR A 521 -50.86 -2.17 21.23
C TYR A 521 -51.91 -2.88 22.10
N GLN A 522 -51.50 -3.69 23.07
CA GLN A 522 -52.44 -4.35 23.99
C GLN A 522 -53.20 -3.36 24.87
N VAL A 523 -52.54 -2.30 25.34
CA VAL A 523 -53.19 -1.22 26.10
C VAL A 523 -54.22 -0.49 25.22
N ALA A 524 -53.84 -0.16 23.98
CA ALA A 524 -54.75 0.46 23.01
C ALA A 524 -55.96 -0.42 22.69
N ARG A 525 -55.74 -1.72 22.45
CA ARG A 525 -56.81 -2.68 22.14
C ARG A 525 -57.79 -2.81 23.30
N ARG A 526 -57.30 -2.93 24.54
CA ARG A 526 -58.16 -2.97 25.74
C ARG A 526 -59.00 -1.70 25.88
N ALA A 527 -58.40 -0.52 25.64
CA ALA A 527 -59.14 0.74 25.70
C ALA A 527 -60.26 0.82 24.63
N VAL A 528 -60.06 0.25 23.44
CA VAL A 528 -61.10 0.16 22.39
C VAL A 528 -62.19 -0.83 22.77
N GLU A 529 -61.81 -2.01 23.30
CA GLU A 529 -62.73 -3.03 23.81
C GLU A 529 -63.62 -2.47 24.94
N GLU A 530 -63.03 -1.74 25.89
CA GLU A 530 -63.74 -1.09 27.01
C GLU A 530 -64.68 0.03 26.55
N ALA A 531 -64.34 0.73 25.47
CA ALA A 531 -65.17 1.75 24.85
C ALA A 531 -66.29 1.17 23.96
N GLY A 532 -66.41 -0.16 23.84
CA GLY A 532 -67.42 -0.83 23.01
C GLY A 532 -67.18 -0.73 21.50
N GLY A 533 -65.97 -0.35 21.08
CA GLY A 533 -65.57 -0.29 19.67
C GLY A 533 -65.15 -1.66 19.13
N MET A 534 -65.36 -1.90 17.82
CA MET A 534 -64.71 -3.02 17.14
C MET A 534 -63.27 -2.65 16.78
N GLU A 535 -62.37 -3.62 16.86
CA GLU A 535 -60.98 -3.46 16.48
C GLU A 535 -60.87 -3.06 14.99
N ASP A 536 -60.28 -1.89 14.73
CA ASP A 536 -60.00 -1.45 13.37
C ASP A 536 -58.89 -2.32 12.77
N ALA A 537 -59.10 -2.83 11.56
CA ALA A 537 -58.13 -3.62 10.82
C ALA A 537 -56.80 -2.85 10.58
N GLY A 538 -56.80 -1.52 10.69
CA GLY A 538 -55.61 -0.67 10.61
C GLY A 538 -54.88 -0.41 11.93
N LEU A 539 -55.43 -0.81 13.09
CA LEU A 539 -54.86 -0.46 14.39
C LEU A 539 -53.47 -1.06 14.58
N GLU A 540 -53.30 -2.36 14.31
CA GLU A 540 -52.03 -3.07 14.47
C GLU A 540 -50.89 -2.43 13.66
N HIS A 541 -51.19 -1.99 12.43
CA HIS A 541 -50.20 -1.35 11.56
C HIS A 541 -49.59 -0.09 12.19
N SER A 542 -50.37 0.67 12.97
CA SER A 542 -49.90 1.88 13.65
C SER A 542 -48.94 1.59 14.81
N PHE A 543 -48.91 0.35 15.31
CA PHE A 543 -48.02 -0.09 16.38
C PHE A 543 -46.85 -0.95 15.87
N ARG A 544 -46.70 -1.15 14.56
CA ARG A 544 -45.54 -1.82 13.99
C ARG A 544 -44.45 -0.83 13.64
N TYR A 545 -43.19 -1.23 13.83
CA TYR A 545 -42.06 -0.46 13.31
C TYR A 545 -42.11 -0.36 11.80
N ASP A 546 -41.67 0.77 11.24
CA ASP A 546 -41.55 1.01 9.80
C ASP A 546 -40.15 0.68 9.25
N GLY A 547 -39.37 -0.07 10.03
CA GLY A 547 -38.03 -0.53 9.67
C GLY A 547 -38.02 -1.62 8.62
N ARG A 548 -36.82 -2.09 8.27
CA ARG A 548 -36.63 -3.15 7.27
C ARG A 548 -36.36 -4.47 7.94
N LYS A 549 -37.04 -5.53 7.48
CA LYS A 549 -36.70 -6.90 7.90
C LYS A 549 -35.22 -7.21 7.62
N PRO A 550 -34.52 -7.94 8.52
CA PRO A 550 -33.15 -8.39 8.31
C PRO A 550 -32.92 -9.03 6.93
N ARG A 551 -31.82 -8.68 6.28
CA ARG A 551 -31.41 -9.25 4.98
C ARG A 551 -30.16 -10.13 5.04
N THR A 552 -29.43 -10.06 6.15
CA THR A 552 -28.22 -10.84 6.37
C THR A 552 -28.35 -11.65 7.65
N ARG A 553 -27.53 -12.70 7.77
CA ARG A 553 -27.48 -13.53 8.99
C ARG A 553 -27.07 -12.69 10.19
N GLU A 554 -26.17 -11.73 9.99
CA GLU A 554 -25.69 -10.80 11.01
C GLU A 554 -26.81 -9.92 11.55
N MET A 555 -27.64 -9.32 10.68
CA MET A 555 -28.75 -8.46 11.13
C MET A 555 -29.86 -9.27 11.81
N ALA A 556 -30.05 -10.53 11.41
CA ALA A 556 -30.97 -11.44 12.11
C ALA A 556 -30.47 -11.75 13.52
N VAL A 557 -29.18 -12.05 13.68
CA VAL A 557 -28.58 -12.28 15.01
C VAL A 557 -28.66 -11.02 15.88
N LEU A 558 -28.43 -9.83 15.31
CA LEU A 558 -28.59 -8.55 16.03
C LEU A 558 -30.00 -8.39 16.59
N MET A 559 -31.03 -8.55 15.75
CA MET A 559 -32.43 -8.48 16.15
C MET A 559 -32.77 -9.47 17.27
N LEU A 560 -32.30 -10.71 17.14
CA LEU A 560 -32.58 -11.75 18.14
C LEU A 560 -31.82 -11.47 19.44
N ALA A 561 -30.58 -11.00 19.38
CA ALA A 561 -29.77 -10.67 20.55
C ALA A 561 -30.37 -9.49 21.34
N ASP A 562 -30.82 -8.44 20.64
CA ASP A 562 -31.54 -7.31 21.25
C ASP A 562 -32.79 -7.80 22.00
N SER A 563 -33.66 -8.55 21.31
CA SER A 563 -34.90 -9.07 21.91
C SER A 563 -34.65 -9.98 23.12
N VAL A 564 -33.62 -10.82 23.05
CA VAL A 564 -33.26 -11.77 24.11
C VAL A 564 -32.62 -11.07 25.32
N GLU A 565 -31.75 -10.08 25.11
CA GLU A 565 -31.19 -9.28 26.19
C GLU A 565 -32.29 -8.51 26.91
N ALA A 566 -33.13 -7.79 26.17
CA ALA A 566 -34.20 -6.98 26.74
C ALA A 566 -35.19 -7.83 27.56
N ALA A 567 -35.59 -9.01 27.03
CA ALA A 567 -36.45 -9.93 27.74
C ALA A 567 -35.79 -10.52 29.00
N SER A 568 -34.48 -10.76 28.98
CA SER A 568 -33.75 -11.35 30.10
C SER A 568 -33.79 -10.49 31.36
N ARG A 569 -33.91 -9.16 31.22
CA ARG A 569 -34.00 -8.21 32.33
C ARG A 569 -35.27 -8.39 33.18
N SER A 570 -36.31 -9.00 32.62
CA SER A 570 -37.56 -9.29 33.31
C SER A 570 -37.58 -10.63 34.06
N LEU A 571 -36.51 -11.44 33.94
CA LEU A 571 -36.42 -12.73 34.63
C LEU A 571 -36.04 -12.55 36.11
N GLU A 572 -36.97 -12.86 37.02
CA GLU A 572 -36.71 -12.83 38.47
C GLU A 572 -35.58 -13.77 38.92
N LYS A 573 -35.46 -14.93 38.27
CA LYS A 573 -34.40 -15.94 38.52
C LYS A 573 -33.93 -16.53 37.20
N ALA A 574 -32.66 -16.34 36.88
CA ALA A 574 -32.03 -16.78 35.64
C ALA A 574 -31.65 -18.27 35.64
N MET A 575 -32.59 -19.17 35.97
CA MET A 575 -32.36 -20.62 35.87
C MET A 575 -32.14 -21.01 34.39
N PRO A 576 -31.17 -21.89 34.06
CA PRO A 576 -30.85 -22.25 32.67
C PRO A 576 -32.06 -22.67 31.83
N ASN A 577 -32.98 -23.46 32.41
CA ASN A 577 -34.21 -23.90 31.72
C ASN A 577 -35.14 -22.73 31.38
N ARG A 578 -35.29 -21.74 32.29
CA ARG A 578 -36.13 -20.56 32.04
C ARG A 578 -35.52 -19.66 30.96
N VAL A 579 -34.19 -19.56 30.93
CA VAL A 579 -33.47 -18.84 29.87
C VAL A 579 -33.69 -19.54 28.52
N ASP A 580 -33.57 -20.87 28.45
CA ASP A 580 -33.81 -21.64 27.21
C ASP A 580 -35.26 -21.49 26.71
N GLU A 581 -36.25 -21.58 27.60
CA GLU A 581 -37.65 -21.37 27.26
C GLU A 581 -37.91 -19.96 26.71
N MET A 582 -37.36 -18.93 27.35
CA MET A 582 -37.48 -17.54 26.91
C MET A 582 -36.85 -17.33 25.53
N VAL A 583 -35.61 -17.77 25.34
CA VAL A 583 -34.90 -17.63 24.05
C VAL A 583 -35.63 -18.39 22.94
N THR A 584 -36.10 -19.60 23.23
CA THR A 584 -36.85 -20.42 22.27
C THR A 584 -38.13 -19.71 21.83
N ARG A 585 -38.89 -19.15 22.77
CA ARG A 585 -40.11 -18.40 22.48
C ARG A 585 -39.84 -17.18 21.60
N ILE A 586 -38.83 -16.37 21.93
CA ILE A 586 -38.49 -15.18 21.14
C ILE A 586 -38.11 -15.53 19.70
N ILE A 587 -37.30 -16.57 19.51
CA ILE A 587 -36.93 -17.03 18.16
C ILE A 587 -38.17 -17.50 17.39
N GLN A 588 -39.05 -18.24 18.05
CA GLN A 588 -40.30 -18.72 17.45
C GLN A 588 -41.23 -17.57 17.09
N ASP A 589 -41.41 -16.58 17.96
CA ASP A 589 -42.27 -15.42 17.71
C ASP A 589 -41.77 -14.61 16.52
N LYS A 590 -40.45 -14.38 16.40
CA LYS A 590 -39.87 -13.66 15.25
C LYS A 590 -40.00 -14.47 13.95
N LEU A 591 -39.92 -15.80 14.03
CA LEU A 591 -40.13 -16.68 12.88
C LEU A 591 -41.59 -16.67 12.42
N LEU A 592 -42.54 -16.75 13.34
CA LEU A 592 -43.99 -16.72 13.05
C LEU A 592 -44.46 -15.36 12.55
N ASP A 593 -43.85 -14.26 13.02
CA ASP A 593 -44.09 -12.89 12.53
C ASP A 593 -43.37 -12.61 11.18
N GLY A 594 -42.71 -13.62 10.61
CA GLY A 594 -42.01 -13.54 9.32
C GLY A 594 -40.83 -12.55 9.31
N GLN A 595 -40.26 -12.19 10.46
CA GLN A 595 -39.17 -11.21 10.52
C GLN A 595 -37.89 -11.73 9.84
N LEU A 596 -37.74 -13.05 9.74
CA LEU A 596 -36.55 -13.71 9.20
C LEU A 596 -36.69 -14.12 7.72
N ASP A 597 -37.81 -13.83 7.06
CA ASP A 597 -38.12 -14.30 5.70
C ASP A 597 -37.16 -13.80 4.61
N ARG A 598 -36.44 -12.71 4.88
CA ARG A 598 -35.60 -12.01 3.88
C ARG A 598 -34.11 -12.17 4.12
N CYS A 599 -33.68 -12.96 5.10
CA CYS A 599 -32.27 -13.25 5.34
C CYS A 599 -31.96 -14.74 5.13
N PRO A 600 -30.74 -15.09 4.70
CA PRO A 600 -30.35 -16.48 4.47
C PRO A 600 -29.94 -17.17 5.78
N ILE A 601 -30.74 -17.04 6.84
CA ILE A 601 -30.51 -17.74 8.11
C ILE A 601 -31.22 -19.09 8.09
N THR A 602 -30.48 -20.16 8.40
CA THR A 602 -31.03 -21.53 8.34
C THR A 602 -31.58 -21.96 9.71
N MET A 603 -32.41 -23.01 9.74
CA MET A 603 -32.85 -23.61 11.02
C MET A 603 -31.67 -24.16 11.84
N ALA A 604 -30.61 -24.64 11.17
CA ALA A 604 -29.38 -25.06 11.82
C ALA A 604 -28.66 -23.86 12.48
N ASP A 605 -28.61 -22.71 11.80
CA ASP A 605 -28.07 -21.47 12.37
C ASP A 605 -28.89 -21.04 13.59
N LEU A 606 -30.22 -21.03 13.51
CA LEU A 606 -31.09 -20.64 14.63
C LEU A 606 -30.89 -21.54 15.86
N TYR A 607 -30.73 -22.85 15.65
CA TYR A 607 -30.42 -23.77 16.75
C TYR A 607 -29.08 -23.46 17.41
N ALA A 608 -28.04 -23.18 16.62
CA ALA A 608 -26.72 -22.82 17.13
C ALA A 608 -26.73 -21.44 17.84
N VAL A 609 -27.47 -20.47 17.31
CA VAL A 609 -27.70 -19.15 17.91
C VAL A 609 -28.39 -19.28 19.26
N ARG A 610 -29.48 -20.05 19.33
CA ARG A 610 -30.22 -20.35 20.57
C ARG A 610 -29.28 -20.89 21.66
N LYS A 611 -28.51 -21.94 21.34
CA LYS A 611 -27.54 -22.52 22.28
C LYS A 611 -26.51 -21.50 22.75
N SER A 612 -26.02 -20.66 21.84
CA SER A 612 -25.06 -19.60 22.18
C SER A 612 -25.67 -18.57 23.13
N PHE A 613 -26.89 -18.12 22.87
CA PHE A 613 -27.59 -17.16 23.71
C PHE A 613 -27.87 -17.70 25.12
N VAL A 614 -28.35 -18.94 25.22
CA VAL A 614 -28.59 -19.58 26.52
C VAL A 614 -27.32 -19.68 27.33
N PHE A 615 -26.21 -20.10 26.72
CA PHE A 615 -24.91 -20.15 27.37
C PHE A 615 -24.44 -18.75 27.83
N SER A 616 -24.46 -17.77 26.95
CA SER A 616 -24.01 -16.40 27.26
C SER A 616 -24.86 -15.75 28.36
N LEU A 617 -26.18 -15.80 28.24
CA LEU A 617 -27.08 -15.23 29.25
C LEU A 617 -26.97 -15.93 30.60
N THR A 618 -26.87 -17.26 30.62
CA THR A 618 -26.69 -18.00 31.87
C THR A 618 -25.44 -17.53 32.60
N ASN A 619 -24.33 -17.30 31.88
CA ASN A 619 -23.08 -16.82 32.48
C ASN A 619 -23.14 -15.35 32.90
N ILE A 620 -23.84 -14.50 32.15
CA ILE A 620 -23.98 -13.07 32.47
C ILE A 620 -24.88 -12.87 33.70
N LEU A 621 -25.96 -13.66 33.81
CA LEU A 621 -26.98 -13.49 34.84
C LEU A 621 -26.67 -14.26 36.14
N HIS A 622 -25.85 -15.32 36.10
CA HIS A 622 -25.36 -15.95 37.33
C HIS A 622 -24.20 -15.13 37.91
N GLY A 623 -24.56 -14.19 38.78
CA GLY A 623 -23.60 -13.42 39.57
C GLY A 623 -22.64 -14.31 40.35
N ARG A 624 -21.38 -13.85 40.45
CA ARG A 624 -20.32 -14.42 41.29
C ARG A 624 -20.88 -14.68 42.70
N ASN A 625 -20.85 -15.93 43.16
CA ASN A 625 -21.30 -16.30 44.50
C ASN A 625 -20.73 -15.30 45.54
N PRO A 626 -21.55 -14.69 46.41
CA PRO A 626 -21.03 -13.88 47.49
C PRO A 626 -20.09 -14.75 48.34
N TYR A 627 -18.88 -14.25 48.62
CA TYR A 627 -18.00 -14.90 49.59
C TYR A 627 -18.75 -15.04 50.92
N PRO A 628 -18.73 -16.23 51.56
CA PRO A 628 -19.34 -16.39 52.86
C PRO A 628 -18.73 -15.36 53.82
N ARG A 629 -19.58 -14.52 54.41
CA ARG A 629 -19.15 -13.66 55.52
C ARG A 629 -18.73 -14.60 56.65
N GLU A 630 -17.50 -14.45 57.14
CA GLU A 630 -16.95 -15.20 58.27
C GLU A 630 -17.71 -14.91 59.56
N THR A 631 -18.88 -15.52 59.76
CA THR A 631 -19.56 -15.62 61.06
C THR A 631 -20.35 -16.92 61.17
N THR A 632 -19.74 -18.04 60.77
CA THR A 632 -20.24 -19.36 61.18
C THR A 632 -19.03 -20.15 61.68
N PRO A 633 -18.96 -20.55 62.96
CA PRO A 633 -17.83 -21.33 63.46
C PRO A 633 -17.76 -22.66 62.72
N TYR A 634 -16.61 -22.92 62.09
CA TYR A 634 -16.29 -24.18 61.46
C TYR A 634 -16.30 -25.31 62.51
N GLN A 635 -17.28 -26.21 62.44
CA GLN A 635 -17.22 -27.50 63.12
C GLN A 635 -16.61 -28.53 62.15
N PRO A 636 -15.44 -29.10 62.46
CA PRO A 636 -14.88 -30.18 61.65
C PRO A 636 -15.77 -31.43 61.75
N PRO A 637 -15.97 -32.17 60.65
CA PRO A 637 -16.75 -33.41 60.67
C PRO A 637 -16.03 -34.48 61.51
N THR A 638 -16.76 -35.10 62.43
CA THR A 638 -16.32 -36.26 63.21
C THR A 638 -16.08 -37.46 62.29
N SER A 639 -14.87 -38.01 62.35
CA SER A 639 -14.45 -39.23 61.65
C SER A 639 -15.35 -40.42 61.98
N PRO A 640 -15.78 -41.23 61.00
CA PRO A 640 -16.28 -42.57 61.25
C PRO A 640 -15.11 -43.58 61.34
N ASP A 641 -15.29 -44.52 62.25
CA ASP A 641 -14.39 -45.60 62.68
C ASP A 641 -13.58 -46.31 61.59
N HIS A 642 -12.32 -46.59 61.96
CA HIS A 642 -11.50 -47.63 61.35
C HIS A 642 -12.10 -49.02 61.64
N SER A 643 -12.47 -49.76 60.60
CA SER A 643 -12.43 -51.22 60.65
C SER A 643 -11.82 -51.80 59.38
N SER A 644 -10.92 -52.73 59.64
CA SER A 644 -9.99 -53.44 58.75
C SER A 644 -10.67 -54.39 57.76
N GLY A 645 -10.22 -54.38 56.50
CA GLY A 645 -10.49 -55.42 55.51
C GLY A 645 -9.51 -55.33 54.34
N GLN A 646 -8.77 -56.40 54.11
CA GLN A 646 -7.58 -56.54 53.24
C GLN A 646 -7.78 -56.22 51.73
N PRO A 647 -6.67 -55.93 50.99
CA PRO A 647 -6.68 -55.70 49.55
C PRO A 647 -6.65 -57.00 48.74
N ALA A 648 -7.43 -57.07 47.66
CA ALA A 648 -7.36 -58.11 46.63
C ALA A 648 -6.20 -57.83 45.63
N PRO A 649 -5.56 -58.87 45.05
CA PRO A 649 -4.29 -58.73 44.34
C PRO A 649 -4.42 -58.28 42.88
N ALA A 650 -3.32 -57.73 42.38
CA ALA A 650 -3.10 -57.18 41.04
C ALA A 650 -3.12 -58.24 39.93
N ASP A 651 -3.68 -57.88 38.79
CA ASP A 651 -3.69 -58.63 37.53
C ASP A 651 -2.50 -58.17 36.66
N PRO A 652 -1.57 -59.05 36.24
CA PRO A 652 -0.43 -58.71 35.41
C PRO A 652 -0.69 -59.08 33.95
N GLY A 653 -0.91 -58.11 33.07
CA GLY A 653 -0.91 -58.40 31.64
C GLY A 653 -1.47 -57.32 30.73
N ALA A 654 -0.64 -56.36 30.34
CA ALA A 654 -0.59 -55.82 28.98
C ALA A 654 0.51 -54.74 28.91
N ALA A 655 1.69 -55.16 28.46
CA ALA A 655 2.74 -54.27 28.03
C ALA A 655 2.41 -53.71 26.62
N GLU A 656 2.80 -52.45 26.44
CA GLU A 656 3.26 -51.81 25.20
C GLU A 656 2.31 -51.70 23.99
N SER A 657 1.88 -50.46 23.74
CA SER A 657 2.23 -49.77 22.49
C SER A 657 1.97 -48.27 22.64
N GLY A 658 3.06 -47.50 22.69
CA GLY A 658 3.01 -46.06 22.49
C GLY A 658 3.08 -45.74 21.01
N VAL A 659 2.22 -44.83 20.52
CA VAL A 659 2.50 -43.97 19.36
C VAL A 659 1.81 -42.63 19.58
N ALA A 660 2.55 -41.60 19.16
CA ALA A 660 2.31 -40.18 19.21
C ALA A 660 0.97 -39.66 18.67
N ALA A 661 0.72 -38.40 19.07
CA ALA A 661 -0.31 -37.46 18.64
C ALA A 661 -0.59 -37.41 17.13
N PRO A 662 -1.74 -36.84 16.75
CA PRO A 662 -1.76 -35.42 16.42
C PRO A 662 -2.69 -34.55 17.29
#